data_AF-A0A6P5F1L8-F1
#
_entry.id   AF-A0A6P5F1L8-F1
#
_cell.length_a   1.000
_cell.length_b   1.000
_cell.length_c   1.000
_cell.angle_alpha   90.00
_cell.angle_beta   90.00
_cell.angle_gamma   90.00
#
_symmetry.space_group_name_H-M   'P 1'
#
loop_
_entity.id
_entity.type
_entity.pdbx_description
1 polymer ?
#
loop_
_entity_poly.entity_id
_entity_poly.type
_entity_poly.pdbx_seq_one_letter_code
_entity_poly.pdbx_strand_id
1 'polypeptide(L)'
;MKELREKIGKIAKQRHDFGLAQAGPVRQAEFKRPETFSVVDEKTIVGRDGDKEKIVKLLLETGGDHDVSVIPIVGLGGLGKTTLAQLAFNDGRVTGQQRFDLRVWVYVSTNFDMKKIAKAVIDETEEKCNDLDNPDAVARCLVRICSQKRFLLVLDDVWNEDPDKWKELKVVFKDGKKGSKILVTTRSEKVATIMKTVEPHRVKGLSDDDCWTLFKRRAFDNGEENGYPNLVAIGQQIVKKCSGVPLAANALGSMMLFKRTEDAWSAIRDNEIWSLKEETTILPSLKLSYIQMPSALKQCFAYCSIFPKDYEIDKDDLIRQWIALGFISSNETWTSMEDIGNEYFNDLLWMSFLQDVEDEDDEKCYGNVTYRMHDLVHDLLMSVAREEVAVIVGEESTRIPKGRRYASIHYSSVMTHIPTTIARRLRALQFRKSSSHIMAFYSEAKYLRLLDLYGSEISMLPSSIGELKLLRYLNLSENSIQELPESITSLCNLQTLNLSSCCKICTLPTLLGSLTNLRILDLSYCSSLLSLPSSLCDLKNLHNLNLSALNSLVALPECIGSLQNLRILNLSGCGSLLSLPSSSSDLQHLVKLDISGCGKLCELPKMIQKLTKLRVLLNNNCSELKGMPRGIGKVVSLQELSVFVIGKQDRVEHCASISELAHLKLVGKLEINGLGNVTSPVDAKAANLIEKNLRSLKLVWNVLSGEEGMDTVLPAEEIDTVLENLQPHQKLENLKLEGYARGKFPSWMMNRIGSCLPNLVEIQLANIPRCSSLPPLGQLPFLKELTVRNMPAITNLGVDKFPALRSLELSCMPVLREWVTVLTVDDEEGRRERVPIFPCLTHLYLKECPKLRPEPCLPASVGFLTISGTSSGNLSLILERATPLDDGGDAADSLQPPPNKELWDLTIEKCQQLTCLPESLRSLTSLRYMTIKDCEDLERIEDWLGELADLRLLEIWGCSSLRYHKMTALEELEIKDCPLLLDADGQFVDTSVDHIKYVTVNESEYEYRKQASSSPQQEKSSPEEEESSPKEEEKKSWTSCWSKSNWLGSRT
;
A
#
# COMPACT_ATOMS: atom_id res chain seq x y z
N MET A 1 -19.91 -48.35 29.99
CA MET A 1 -19.23 -47.38 30.89
C MET A 1 -17.89 -47.90 31.45
N LYS A 2 -17.85 -49.10 32.06
CA LYS A 2 -16.60 -49.68 32.60
C LYS A 2 -15.58 -50.04 31.51
N GLU A 3 -16.02 -50.68 30.43
CA GLU A 3 -15.18 -50.93 29.23
C GLU A 3 -14.70 -49.67 28.52
N LEU A 4 -15.52 -48.60 28.52
CA LEU A 4 -15.12 -47.32 27.93
C LEU A 4 -14.00 -46.66 28.75
N ARG A 5 -14.09 -46.74 30.09
CA ARG A 5 -13.00 -46.31 30.99
C ARG A 5 -11.75 -47.16 30.85
N GLU A 6 -11.86 -48.46 30.63
CA GLU A 6 -10.71 -49.32 30.38
C GLU A 6 -10.07 -49.05 29.02
N LYS A 7 -10.86 -48.80 27.97
CA LYS A 7 -10.34 -48.36 26.66
C LYS A 7 -9.68 -46.98 26.73
N ILE A 8 -10.31 -46.01 27.40
CA ILE A 8 -9.71 -44.69 27.63
C ILE A 8 -8.45 -44.82 28.50
N GLY A 9 -8.44 -45.70 29.51
CA GLY A 9 -7.26 -45.99 30.32
C GLY A 9 -6.12 -46.64 29.55
N LYS A 10 -6.41 -47.53 28.60
CA LYS A 10 -5.42 -48.10 27.67
C LYS A 10 -4.87 -47.05 26.70
N ILE A 11 -5.72 -46.19 26.14
CA ILE A 11 -5.31 -45.07 25.27
C ILE A 11 -4.49 -44.05 26.05
N ALA A 12 -4.85 -43.76 27.31
CA ALA A 12 -4.11 -42.86 28.19
C ALA A 12 -2.75 -43.43 28.63
N LYS A 13 -2.58 -44.76 28.70
CA LYS A 13 -1.27 -45.40 28.89
C LYS A 13 -0.43 -45.35 27.61
N GLN A 14 -1.01 -45.69 26.46
CA GLN A 14 -0.33 -45.60 25.15
C GLN A 14 0.10 -44.16 24.80
N ARG A 15 -0.59 -43.16 25.33
CA ARG A 15 -0.22 -41.73 25.23
C ARG A 15 1.22 -41.44 25.70
N HIS A 16 1.71 -42.13 26.73
CA HIS A 16 3.09 -41.97 27.22
C HIS A 16 4.10 -42.67 26.31
N ASP A 17 3.75 -43.83 25.74
CA ASP A 17 4.62 -44.60 24.84
C ASP A 17 4.83 -43.91 23.48
N PHE A 18 3.87 -43.06 23.04
CA PHE A 18 3.97 -42.21 21.84
C PHE A 18 4.46 -40.77 22.12
N GLY A 19 4.88 -40.44 23.34
CA GLY A 19 5.37 -39.11 23.70
C GLY A 19 4.31 -37.99 23.67
N LEU A 20 3.01 -38.33 23.74
CA LEU A 20 1.89 -37.39 23.66
C LEU A 20 1.49 -36.83 25.05
N ALA A 21 2.45 -36.48 25.91
CA ALA A 21 2.16 -35.94 27.23
C ALA A 21 1.32 -34.64 27.16
N GLN A 22 0.50 -34.40 28.19
CA GLN A 22 -0.15 -33.11 28.42
C GLN A 22 0.96 -32.10 28.71
N ALA A 23 0.95 -30.94 28.04
CA ALA A 23 1.95 -29.90 28.26
C ALA A 23 2.06 -29.59 29.75
N GLY A 24 3.25 -29.79 30.32
CA GLY A 24 3.61 -29.19 31.60
C GLY A 24 3.63 -27.66 31.48
N PRO A 25 3.84 -26.93 32.60
CA PRO A 25 3.80 -25.47 32.59
C PRO A 25 4.77 -24.92 31.53
N VAL A 26 4.22 -24.08 30.65
CA VAL A 26 4.97 -23.33 29.64
C VAL A 26 5.90 -22.39 30.40
N ARG A 27 7.16 -22.33 29.98
CA ARG A 27 8.18 -21.51 30.63
C ARG A 27 7.78 -20.03 30.54
N GLN A 28 7.50 -19.41 31.67
CA GLN A 28 7.48 -17.97 31.82
C GLN A 28 8.91 -17.45 31.79
N ALA A 29 9.25 -16.76 30.70
CA ALA A 29 10.22 -15.69 30.69
C ALA A 29 9.65 -14.62 29.75
N GLU A 30 9.19 -13.49 30.32
CA GLU A 30 8.85 -12.30 29.55
C GLU A 30 10.12 -11.79 28.86
N PHE A 31 10.32 -12.18 27.60
CA PHE A 31 11.29 -11.56 26.72
C PHE A 31 10.56 -11.09 25.46
N LYS A 32 10.54 -9.77 25.26
CA LYS A 32 10.16 -9.17 23.99
C LYS A 32 11.14 -9.66 22.93
N ARG A 33 10.70 -10.59 22.09
CA ARG A 33 11.40 -10.99 20.87
C ARG A 33 11.56 -9.73 20.00
N PRO A 34 12.71 -9.50 19.34
CA PRO A 34 12.87 -8.36 18.44
C PRO A 34 11.74 -8.34 17.39
N GLU A 35 11.29 -7.17 16.97
CA GLU A 35 10.39 -7.07 15.83
C GLU A 35 11.26 -7.14 14.56
N THR A 36 11.02 -8.11 13.68
CA THR A 36 11.67 -8.18 12.36
C THR A 36 10.99 -7.18 11.42
N PHE A 37 11.79 -6.33 10.76
CA PHE A 37 11.32 -5.29 9.84
C PHE A 37 11.35 -5.77 8.37
N SER A 38 10.50 -5.15 7.56
CA SER A 38 10.14 -5.52 6.17
C SER A 38 11.18 -5.22 5.10
N VAL A 39 12.15 -4.33 5.35
CA VAL A 39 13.16 -3.96 4.34
C VAL A 39 14.27 -5.01 4.32
N VAL A 40 14.62 -5.53 3.15
CA VAL A 40 15.84 -6.34 2.95
C VAL A 40 17.05 -5.45 3.27
N ASP A 41 17.44 -5.40 4.53
CA ASP A 41 18.65 -4.71 4.95
C ASP A 41 19.83 -5.48 4.36
N GLU A 42 20.48 -4.91 3.35
CA GLU A 42 21.67 -5.49 2.70
C GLU A 42 22.73 -5.91 3.74
N LYS A 43 22.78 -5.23 4.90
CA LYS A 43 23.69 -5.54 6.01
C LYS A 43 23.39 -6.88 6.72
N THR A 44 22.19 -7.44 6.52
CA THR A 44 21.77 -8.71 7.11
C THR A 44 22.09 -9.91 6.23
N ILE A 45 22.32 -9.71 4.94
CA ILE A 45 22.65 -10.79 3.98
C ILE A 45 24.14 -11.15 4.12
N VAL A 46 24.44 -12.44 4.13
CA VAL A 46 25.80 -12.96 4.40
C VAL A 46 26.30 -13.78 3.20
N GLY A 47 27.54 -13.54 2.79
CA GLY A 47 28.28 -14.41 1.86
C GLY A 47 27.83 -14.37 0.40
N ARG A 48 27.13 -13.31 -0.05
CA ARG A 48 26.56 -13.22 -1.41
C ARG A 48 27.16 -12.14 -2.32
N ASP A 49 28.14 -11.38 -1.84
CA ASP A 49 28.72 -10.26 -2.60
C ASP A 49 29.32 -10.69 -3.94
N GLY A 50 30.04 -11.83 -3.96
CA GLY A 50 30.66 -12.34 -5.18
C GLY A 50 29.65 -12.87 -6.21
N ASP A 51 28.51 -13.39 -5.77
CA ASP A 51 27.41 -13.78 -6.66
C ASP A 51 26.67 -12.54 -7.17
N LYS A 52 26.39 -11.56 -6.29
CA LYS A 52 25.77 -10.27 -6.64
C LYS A 52 26.57 -9.57 -7.72
N GLU A 53 27.89 -9.46 -7.55
CA GLU A 53 28.76 -8.78 -8.50
C GLU A 53 28.74 -9.43 -9.89
N LYS A 54 28.67 -10.77 -9.97
CA LYS A 54 28.56 -11.48 -11.26
C LYS A 54 27.25 -11.18 -11.97
N ILE A 55 26.13 -11.22 -11.25
CA ILE A 55 24.81 -10.93 -11.83
C ILE A 55 24.72 -9.46 -12.25
N VAL A 56 25.16 -8.53 -11.39
CA VAL A 56 25.19 -7.10 -11.72
C VAL A 56 26.07 -6.85 -12.95
N LYS A 57 27.22 -7.50 -13.06
CA LYS A 57 28.06 -7.41 -14.25
C LYS A 57 27.31 -7.87 -15.52
N LEU A 58 26.63 -9.01 -15.48
CA LEU A 58 25.83 -9.51 -16.62
C LEU A 58 24.66 -8.58 -17.00
N LEU A 59 24.06 -7.92 -16.00
CA LEU A 59 23.03 -6.92 -16.20
C LEU A 59 23.59 -5.64 -16.86
N LEU A 60 24.83 -5.26 -16.54
CA LEU A 60 25.50 -4.06 -17.08
C LEU A 60 26.19 -4.29 -18.44
N GLU A 61 26.40 -5.54 -18.85
CA GLU A 61 27.01 -5.88 -20.14
C GLU A 61 26.09 -5.55 -21.33
N THR A 62 26.60 -4.79 -22.30
CA THR A 62 25.87 -4.25 -23.47
C THR A 62 26.22 -4.93 -24.80
N GLY A 63 27.10 -5.94 -24.81
CA GLY A 63 27.74 -6.49 -26.01
C GLY A 63 27.39 -7.93 -26.38
N GLY A 64 26.11 -8.28 -26.48
CA GLY A 64 25.66 -9.61 -26.94
C GLY A 64 25.13 -9.64 -28.39
N ASP A 65 25.03 -10.85 -28.95
CA ASP A 65 24.48 -11.17 -30.30
C ASP A 65 22.94 -11.12 -30.37
N HIS A 66 22.28 -10.75 -29.27
CA HIS A 66 20.83 -10.76 -29.10
C HIS A 66 20.33 -9.40 -28.57
N ASP A 67 19.19 -8.93 -29.09
CA ASP A 67 18.58 -7.66 -28.69
C ASP A 67 18.06 -7.69 -27.23
N VAL A 68 17.56 -8.85 -26.79
CA VAL A 68 17.14 -9.14 -25.41
C VAL A 68 17.88 -10.37 -24.88
N SER A 69 18.51 -10.25 -23.70
CA SER A 69 19.22 -11.37 -23.07
C SER A 69 18.53 -11.86 -21.80
N VAL A 70 18.37 -13.18 -21.69
CA VAL A 70 17.84 -13.89 -20.53
C VAL A 70 18.99 -14.45 -19.70
N ILE A 71 19.04 -14.08 -18.41
CA ILE A 71 20.04 -14.47 -17.42
C ILE A 71 19.37 -15.42 -16.41
N PRO A 72 19.56 -16.74 -16.51
CA PRO A 72 19.01 -17.67 -15.53
C PRO A 72 19.89 -17.77 -14.28
N ILE A 73 19.27 -17.69 -13.11
CA ILE A 73 19.83 -17.99 -11.79
C ILE A 73 19.26 -19.33 -11.35
N VAL A 74 20.13 -20.34 -11.20
CA VAL A 74 19.72 -21.73 -10.97
C VAL A 74 20.33 -22.26 -9.69
N GLY A 75 19.56 -23.05 -8.95
CA GLY A 75 20.06 -23.72 -7.76
C GLY A 75 18.95 -24.34 -6.94
N LEU A 76 19.34 -25.20 -5.99
CA LEU A 76 18.43 -25.85 -5.07
C LEU A 76 17.53 -24.83 -4.34
N GLY A 77 16.37 -25.29 -3.89
CA GLY A 77 15.46 -24.46 -3.09
C GLY A 77 16.15 -23.95 -1.82
N GLY A 78 15.73 -22.78 -1.32
CA GLY A 78 16.23 -22.24 -0.05
C GLY A 78 17.66 -21.70 -0.08
N LEU A 79 18.35 -21.72 -1.23
CA LEU A 79 19.70 -21.14 -1.41
C LEU A 79 19.74 -19.61 -1.44
N GLY A 80 18.60 -18.93 -1.54
CA GLY A 80 18.53 -17.47 -1.63
C GLY A 80 18.66 -16.91 -3.05
N LYS A 81 18.10 -17.60 -4.06
CA LYS A 81 18.09 -17.14 -5.45
C LYS A 81 17.28 -15.85 -5.63
N THR A 82 16.06 -15.82 -5.09
CA THR A 82 15.20 -14.63 -5.03
C THR A 82 15.92 -13.47 -4.34
N THR A 83 16.55 -13.72 -3.19
CA THR A 83 17.36 -12.72 -2.47
C THR A 83 18.53 -12.20 -3.31
N LEU A 84 19.22 -13.07 -4.05
CA LEU A 84 20.30 -12.68 -4.95
C LEU A 84 19.79 -11.83 -6.13
N ALA A 85 18.62 -12.18 -6.68
CA ALA A 85 17.97 -11.42 -7.73
C ALA A 85 17.51 -10.04 -7.22
N GLN A 86 16.94 -9.96 -6.01
CA GLN A 86 16.55 -8.69 -5.36
C GLN A 86 17.77 -7.79 -5.13
N LEU A 87 18.87 -8.35 -4.61
CA LEU A 87 20.14 -7.64 -4.42
C LEU A 87 20.70 -7.06 -5.73
N ALA A 88 20.57 -7.79 -6.84
CA ALA A 88 21.03 -7.33 -8.14
C ALA A 88 20.07 -6.29 -8.75
N PHE A 89 18.76 -6.49 -8.60
CA PHE A 89 17.71 -5.59 -9.09
C PHE A 89 17.74 -4.22 -8.40
N ASN A 90 18.04 -4.20 -7.10
CA ASN A 90 18.12 -3.01 -6.26
C ASN A 90 19.54 -2.40 -6.16
N ASP A 91 20.55 -2.96 -6.85
CA ASP A 91 21.91 -2.42 -6.82
C ASP A 91 21.96 -0.99 -7.39
N GLY A 92 22.62 -0.07 -6.68
CA GLY A 92 22.72 1.33 -7.06
C GLY A 92 23.27 1.58 -8.48
N ARG A 93 24.07 0.67 -9.03
CA ARG A 93 24.58 0.76 -10.41
C ARG A 93 23.52 0.39 -11.44
N VAL A 94 22.58 -0.48 -11.07
CA VAL A 94 21.44 -0.88 -11.90
C VAL A 94 20.33 0.18 -11.82
N THR A 95 20.09 0.76 -10.63
CA THR A 95 19.02 1.73 -10.38
C THR A 95 19.39 3.17 -10.75
N GLY A 96 20.64 3.60 -10.47
CA GLY A 96 21.06 5.01 -10.53
C GLY A 96 21.53 5.54 -11.89
N GLN A 97 21.45 4.77 -12.97
CA GLN A 97 22.07 5.12 -14.27
C GLN A 97 21.11 5.28 -15.46
N GLN A 98 19.77 5.34 -15.26
CA GLN A 98 18.77 5.38 -16.36
C GLN A 98 19.01 4.32 -17.48
N ARG A 99 19.54 3.14 -17.08
CA ARG A 99 19.93 2.06 -18.00
C ARG A 99 18.72 1.29 -18.54
N PHE A 100 17.76 1.07 -17.66
CA PHE A 100 16.48 0.45 -17.97
C PHE A 100 15.40 1.52 -17.85
N ASP A 101 14.65 1.70 -18.91
CA ASP A 101 13.52 2.61 -19.00
C ASP A 101 12.28 2.02 -18.28
N LEU A 102 12.29 0.70 -18.02
CA LEU A 102 11.24 -0.04 -17.33
C LEU A 102 11.88 -1.16 -16.48
N ARG A 103 11.46 -1.31 -15.23
CA ARG A 103 11.94 -2.38 -14.34
C ARG A 103 10.74 -3.02 -13.66
N VAL A 104 10.57 -4.32 -13.86
CA VAL A 104 9.37 -5.03 -13.41
C VAL A 104 9.79 -6.31 -12.72
N TRP A 105 9.17 -6.60 -11.58
CA TRP A 105 9.36 -7.87 -10.87
C TRP A 105 8.07 -8.68 -10.90
N VAL A 106 8.13 -9.91 -11.42
CA VAL A 106 6.97 -10.79 -11.53
C VAL A 106 7.30 -12.15 -10.91
N TYR A 107 6.49 -12.55 -9.95
CA TYR A 107 6.51 -13.92 -9.44
C TYR A 107 5.74 -14.85 -10.39
N VAL A 108 6.39 -15.92 -10.86
CA VAL A 108 5.83 -16.85 -11.85
C VAL A 108 5.58 -18.21 -11.21
N SER A 109 4.31 -18.65 -11.17
CA SER A 109 3.93 -19.97 -10.66
C SER A 109 4.23 -21.10 -11.66
N THR A 110 3.69 -22.31 -11.41
CA THR A 110 3.84 -23.49 -12.29
C THR A 110 3.50 -23.26 -13.78
N ASN A 111 2.64 -22.28 -14.09
CA ASN A 111 2.32 -21.86 -15.46
C ASN A 111 2.74 -20.40 -15.73
N PHE A 112 3.17 -20.12 -16.97
CA PHE A 112 3.38 -18.75 -17.46
C PHE A 112 2.04 -18.03 -17.62
N ASP A 113 1.66 -17.24 -16.60
CA ASP A 113 0.46 -16.44 -16.62
C ASP A 113 0.74 -15.09 -17.30
N MET A 114 0.43 -15.03 -18.60
CA MET A 114 0.57 -13.83 -19.43
C MET A 114 -0.19 -12.63 -18.86
N LYS A 115 -1.34 -12.85 -18.22
CA LYS A 115 -2.15 -11.79 -17.64
C LYS A 115 -1.46 -11.17 -16.43
N LYS A 116 -0.84 -11.99 -15.56
CA LYS A 116 -0.05 -11.49 -14.43
C LYS A 116 1.17 -10.69 -14.88
N ILE A 117 1.90 -11.20 -15.88
CA ILE A 117 3.07 -10.50 -16.43
C ILE A 117 2.62 -9.17 -17.05
N ALA A 118 1.54 -9.18 -17.85
CA ALA A 118 1.01 -7.98 -18.47
C ALA A 118 0.53 -6.96 -17.45
N LYS A 119 -0.21 -7.39 -16.44
CA LYS A 119 -0.66 -6.49 -15.38
C LYS A 119 0.53 -5.82 -14.68
N ALA A 120 1.53 -6.59 -14.26
CA ALA A 120 2.72 -6.03 -13.61
C ALA A 120 3.51 -5.07 -14.51
N VAL A 121 3.58 -5.35 -15.82
CA VAL A 121 4.21 -4.45 -16.79
C VAL A 121 3.36 -3.19 -17.00
N ILE A 122 2.04 -3.32 -17.05
CA ILE A 122 1.08 -2.22 -17.25
C ILE A 122 1.08 -1.30 -16.05
N ASP A 123 1.03 -1.83 -14.82
CA ASP A 123 0.97 -1.06 -13.57
C ASP A 123 2.22 -0.16 -13.41
N GLU A 124 3.37 -0.57 -13.97
CA GLU A 124 4.62 0.21 -14.03
C GLU A 124 4.66 1.22 -15.21
N THR A 125 3.54 1.38 -15.92
CA THR A 125 3.39 2.29 -17.06
C THR A 125 2.07 3.06 -17.00
N GLU A 126 1.95 4.12 -17.78
CA GLU A 126 0.70 4.87 -17.91
C GLU A 126 -0.21 4.32 -19.03
N GLU A 127 0.20 3.22 -19.69
CA GLU A 127 -0.55 2.64 -20.80
C GLU A 127 -1.74 1.80 -20.32
N LYS A 128 -2.90 1.94 -20.98
CA LYS A 128 -4.08 1.10 -20.71
C LYS A 128 -4.16 -0.09 -21.67
N CYS A 129 -4.62 -1.22 -21.15
CA CYS A 129 -5.01 -2.39 -21.94
C CYS A 129 -6.51 -2.62 -21.81
N ASN A 130 -7.23 -2.55 -22.93
CA ASN A 130 -8.70 -2.52 -22.96
C ASN A 130 -9.36 -3.87 -22.59
N ASP A 131 -8.64 -4.99 -22.70
CA ASP A 131 -9.16 -6.34 -22.39
C ASP A 131 -8.04 -7.27 -21.89
N LEU A 132 -8.00 -7.49 -20.57
CA LEU A 132 -7.04 -8.39 -19.90
C LEU A 132 -7.46 -9.86 -19.90
N ASP A 133 -8.68 -10.19 -20.36
CA ASP A 133 -9.17 -11.56 -20.45
C ASP A 133 -8.91 -12.19 -21.82
N ASN A 134 -8.56 -11.39 -22.83
CA ASN A 134 -8.16 -11.84 -24.15
C ASN A 134 -6.62 -11.98 -24.29
N PRO A 135 -6.07 -13.21 -24.42
CA PRO A 135 -4.63 -13.46 -24.50
C PRO A 135 -3.94 -12.75 -25.68
N ASP A 136 -4.63 -12.58 -26.81
CA ASP A 136 -4.07 -11.90 -27.99
C ASP A 136 -3.99 -10.38 -27.79
N ALA A 137 -4.99 -9.80 -27.11
CA ALA A 137 -4.96 -8.38 -26.75
C ALA A 137 -3.83 -8.10 -25.75
N VAL A 138 -3.69 -8.96 -24.73
CA VAL A 138 -2.60 -8.91 -23.75
C VAL A 138 -1.23 -9.02 -24.41
N ALA A 139 -1.04 -9.99 -25.31
CA ALA A 139 0.22 -10.17 -26.01
C ALA A 139 0.57 -8.96 -26.90
N ARG A 140 -0.40 -8.40 -27.64
CA ARG A 140 -0.18 -7.18 -28.45
C ARG A 140 0.19 -5.97 -27.58
N CYS A 141 -0.47 -5.81 -26.43
CA CYS A 141 -0.17 -4.74 -25.48
C CYS A 141 1.29 -4.86 -24.97
N LEU A 142 1.70 -6.04 -24.52
CA LEU A 142 3.07 -6.27 -24.07
C LEU A 142 4.11 -6.06 -25.19
N VAL A 143 3.85 -6.52 -26.42
CA VAL A 143 4.75 -6.26 -27.57
C VAL A 143 4.93 -4.76 -27.80
N ARG A 144 3.82 -4.00 -27.76
CA ARG A 144 3.84 -2.55 -27.94
C ARG A 144 4.69 -1.87 -26.86
N ILE A 145 4.46 -2.17 -25.59
CA ILE A 145 5.21 -1.59 -24.46
C ILE A 145 6.71 -1.97 -24.53
N CYS A 146 6.99 -3.28 -24.65
CA CYS A 146 8.35 -3.79 -24.57
C CYS A 146 9.21 -3.41 -25.78
N SER A 147 8.63 -3.22 -26.96
CA SER A 147 9.38 -2.81 -28.16
C SER A 147 9.93 -1.38 -28.09
N GLN A 148 9.30 -0.51 -27.28
CA GLN A 148 9.67 0.90 -27.17
C GLN A 148 10.61 1.21 -26.01
N LYS A 149 10.79 0.28 -25.06
CA LYS A 149 11.55 0.51 -23.82
C LYS A 149 12.70 -0.49 -23.67
N ARG A 150 13.81 -0.07 -23.07
CA ARG A 150 14.82 -0.99 -22.54
C ARG A 150 14.36 -1.47 -21.17
N PHE A 151 13.96 -2.72 -21.05
CA PHE A 151 13.37 -3.22 -19.81
C PHE A 151 14.31 -4.19 -19.07
N LEU A 152 14.17 -4.21 -17.75
CA LEU A 152 14.64 -5.29 -16.88
C LEU A 152 13.42 -5.99 -16.28
N LEU A 153 13.14 -7.21 -16.75
CA LEU A 153 12.03 -8.02 -16.25
C LEU A 153 12.58 -9.16 -15.40
N VAL A 154 12.17 -9.25 -14.14
CA VAL A 154 12.48 -10.39 -13.28
C VAL A 154 11.31 -11.38 -13.30
N LEU A 155 11.60 -12.62 -13.67
CA LEU A 155 10.67 -13.75 -13.59
C LEU A 155 11.14 -14.68 -12.47
N ASP A 156 10.56 -14.51 -11.30
CA ASP A 156 10.98 -15.23 -10.09
C ASP A 156 10.27 -16.59 -9.98
N ASP A 157 11.06 -17.64 -9.68
CA ASP A 157 10.69 -19.04 -9.41
C ASP A 157 9.96 -19.76 -10.56
N VAL A 158 10.48 -19.66 -11.79
CA VAL A 158 9.90 -20.32 -12.97
C VAL A 158 10.04 -21.86 -12.91
N TRP A 159 8.93 -22.58 -13.09
CA TRP A 159 8.87 -24.06 -13.04
C TRP A 159 8.49 -24.74 -14.35
N ASN A 160 7.95 -24.01 -15.33
CA ASN A 160 7.37 -24.60 -16.52
C ASN A 160 8.47 -25.15 -17.45
N GLU A 161 8.45 -26.47 -17.69
CA GLU A 161 9.43 -27.16 -18.53
C GLU A 161 9.00 -27.35 -19.99
N ASP A 162 7.88 -26.76 -20.40
CA ASP A 162 7.37 -26.80 -21.76
C ASP A 162 8.10 -25.75 -22.63
N PRO A 163 8.92 -26.18 -23.61
CA PRO A 163 9.65 -25.26 -24.47
C PRO A 163 8.72 -24.40 -25.34
N ASP A 164 7.53 -24.89 -25.69
CA ASP A 164 6.60 -24.16 -26.57
C ASP A 164 5.97 -22.99 -25.84
N LYS A 165 5.70 -23.11 -24.54
CA LYS A 165 5.25 -22.00 -23.69
C LYS A 165 6.28 -20.88 -23.58
N TRP A 166 7.56 -21.22 -23.49
CA TRP A 166 8.61 -20.20 -23.54
C TRP A 166 8.73 -19.56 -24.93
N LYS A 167 8.52 -20.30 -26.03
CA LYS A 167 8.51 -19.70 -27.38
C LYS A 167 7.41 -18.66 -27.53
N GLU A 168 6.21 -18.93 -27.02
CA GLU A 168 5.09 -17.98 -26.98
C GLU A 168 5.52 -16.69 -26.26
N LEU A 169 6.06 -16.80 -25.05
CA LEU A 169 6.50 -15.65 -24.25
C LEU A 169 7.70 -14.90 -24.88
N LYS A 170 8.63 -15.64 -25.49
CA LYS A 170 9.80 -15.07 -26.16
C LYS A 170 9.41 -14.19 -27.35
N VAL A 171 8.34 -14.53 -28.08
CA VAL A 171 7.85 -13.71 -29.20
C VAL A 171 7.43 -12.32 -28.74
N VAL A 172 6.89 -12.21 -27.52
CA VAL A 172 6.41 -10.95 -26.95
C VAL A 172 7.57 -9.98 -26.66
N PHE A 173 8.70 -10.52 -26.20
CA PHE A 173 9.85 -9.72 -25.79
C PHE A 173 10.93 -9.58 -26.85
N LYS A 174 10.82 -10.30 -27.98
CA LYS A 174 11.89 -10.37 -29.00
C LYS A 174 12.28 -9.02 -29.58
N ASP A 175 11.32 -8.10 -29.70
CA ASP A 175 11.48 -6.80 -30.34
C ASP A 175 11.91 -5.70 -29.35
N GLY A 176 12.31 -6.10 -28.13
CA GLY A 176 12.79 -5.18 -27.10
C GLY A 176 14.04 -4.42 -27.51
N LYS A 177 14.18 -3.17 -27.03
CA LYS A 177 15.36 -2.35 -27.34
C LYS A 177 16.66 -3.04 -26.89
N LYS A 178 17.70 -2.89 -27.71
CA LYS A 178 19.03 -3.46 -27.44
C LYS A 178 19.51 -3.13 -26.02
N GLY A 179 19.87 -4.18 -25.29
CA GLY A 179 20.30 -4.08 -23.89
C GLY A 179 19.21 -4.45 -22.88
N SER A 180 17.99 -4.78 -23.32
CA SER A 180 16.95 -5.30 -22.43
C SER A 180 17.35 -6.65 -21.83
N LYS A 181 16.97 -6.86 -20.56
CA LYS A 181 17.37 -8.02 -19.76
C LYS A 181 16.15 -8.70 -19.16
N ILE A 182 16.15 -10.03 -19.17
CA ILE A 182 15.21 -10.84 -18.41
C ILE A 182 16.01 -11.65 -17.39
N LEU A 183 15.79 -11.41 -16.10
CA LEU A 183 16.41 -12.17 -15.02
C LEU A 183 15.44 -13.28 -14.61
N VAL A 184 15.86 -14.54 -14.66
CA VAL A 184 14.99 -15.68 -14.33
C VAL A 184 15.55 -16.39 -13.13
N THR A 185 14.76 -16.68 -12.10
CA THR A 185 15.17 -17.61 -11.05
C THR A 185 14.44 -18.95 -11.21
N THR A 186 15.15 -20.07 -11.05
CA THR A 186 14.54 -21.40 -11.17
C THR A 186 15.30 -22.45 -10.37
N ARG A 187 14.63 -23.55 -10.05
CA ARG A 187 15.22 -24.76 -9.44
C ARG A 187 15.53 -25.84 -10.47
N SER A 188 14.97 -25.72 -11.68
CA SER A 188 15.14 -26.72 -12.73
C SER A 188 16.24 -26.27 -13.70
N GLU A 189 17.30 -27.09 -13.78
CA GLU A 189 18.37 -26.92 -14.76
C GLU A 189 17.83 -27.00 -16.20
N LYS A 190 16.75 -27.77 -16.40
CA LYS A 190 16.07 -27.91 -17.68
C LYS A 190 15.34 -26.61 -18.06
N VAL A 191 14.60 -25.98 -17.14
CA VAL A 191 13.97 -24.66 -17.37
C VAL A 191 15.02 -23.61 -17.72
N ALA A 192 16.12 -23.56 -16.97
CA ALA A 192 17.21 -22.64 -17.26
C ALA A 192 17.82 -22.86 -18.65
N THR A 193 17.95 -24.13 -19.06
CA THR A 193 18.45 -24.50 -20.40
C THR A 193 17.46 -24.13 -21.51
N ILE A 194 16.15 -24.23 -21.25
CA ILE A 194 15.10 -23.81 -22.19
C ILE A 194 15.14 -22.29 -22.40
N MET A 195 15.31 -21.53 -21.32
CA MET A 195 15.17 -20.07 -21.34
C MET A 195 16.48 -19.32 -21.64
N LYS A 196 17.64 -19.95 -21.48
CA LYS A 196 18.93 -19.26 -21.55
C LYS A 196 19.19 -18.56 -22.88
N THR A 197 19.73 -17.34 -22.80
CA THR A 197 20.53 -16.74 -23.87
C THR A 197 21.98 -16.55 -23.43
N VAL A 198 22.23 -16.53 -22.12
CA VAL A 198 23.57 -16.57 -21.51
C VAL A 198 23.69 -17.78 -20.58
N GLU A 199 24.91 -18.22 -20.30
CA GLU A 199 25.10 -19.39 -19.44
C GLU A 199 24.47 -19.20 -18.05
N PRO A 200 23.67 -20.17 -17.54
CA PRO A 200 23.02 -20.07 -16.25
C PRO A 200 24.01 -19.87 -15.10
N HIS A 201 23.74 -18.88 -14.24
CA HIS A 201 24.47 -18.67 -13.00
C HIS A 201 24.01 -19.68 -11.96
N ARG A 202 24.86 -20.68 -11.66
CA ARG A 202 24.58 -21.73 -10.69
C ARG A 202 24.95 -21.27 -9.28
N VAL A 203 23.94 -21.00 -8.47
CA VAL A 203 24.09 -20.58 -7.08
C VAL A 203 24.56 -21.76 -6.24
N LYS A 204 25.74 -21.61 -5.63
CA LYS A 204 26.27 -22.59 -4.68
C LYS A 204 25.71 -22.34 -3.28
N GLY A 205 25.79 -23.38 -2.44
CA GLY A 205 25.60 -23.24 -1.00
C GLY A 205 26.56 -22.21 -0.42
N LEU A 206 26.14 -21.54 0.66
CA LEU A 206 27.01 -20.68 1.44
C LEU A 206 28.17 -21.47 2.03
N SER A 207 29.27 -20.78 2.35
CA SER A 207 30.36 -21.37 3.11
C SER A 207 29.88 -21.80 4.51
N ASP A 208 30.57 -22.76 5.13
CA ASP A 208 30.24 -23.19 6.50
C ASP A 208 30.32 -22.01 7.49
N ASP A 209 31.23 -21.05 7.27
CA ASP A 209 31.40 -19.87 8.11
C ASP A 209 30.25 -18.85 7.94
N ASP A 210 29.78 -18.65 6.70
CA ASP A 210 28.63 -17.80 6.40
C ASP A 210 27.34 -18.42 6.94
N CYS A 211 27.15 -19.72 6.76
CA CYS A 211 26.03 -20.45 7.35
C CYS A 211 26.10 -20.45 8.88
N TRP A 212 27.29 -20.53 9.47
CA TRP A 212 27.48 -20.41 10.92
C TRP A 212 27.11 -19.01 11.39
N THR A 213 27.45 -17.97 10.64
CA THR A 213 27.06 -16.60 10.95
C THR A 213 25.54 -16.45 10.99
N LEU A 214 24.82 -17.00 10.00
CA LEU A 214 23.36 -17.01 9.99
C LEU A 214 22.77 -17.81 11.16
N PHE A 215 23.26 -19.03 11.38
CA PHE A 215 22.81 -19.89 12.46
C PHE A 215 23.03 -19.22 13.82
N LYS A 216 24.22 -18.67 14.06
CA LYS A 216 24.62 -18.03 15.32
C LYS A 216 23.73 -16.83 15.64
N ARG A 217 23.47 -15.98 14.65
CA ARG A 217 22.54 -14.82 14.78
C ARG A 217 21.14 -15.23 15.22
N ARG A 218 20.72 -16.46 14.94
CA ARG A 218 19.39 -16.99 15.32
C ARG A 218 19.41 -17.81 16.62
N ALA A 219 20.56 -18.35 17.01
CA ALA A 219 20.69 -19.26 18.15
C ALA A 219 21.11 -18.59 19.47
N PHE A 220 21.75 -17.43 19.40
CA PHE A 220 22.31 -16.71 20.55
C PHE A 220 21.92 -15.24 20.51
N ASP A 221 21.73 -14.63 21.69
CA ASP A 221 21.69 -13.18 21.82
C ASP A 221 23.09 -12.59 21.59
N ASN A 222 23.17 -11.31 21.19
CA ASN A 222 24.44 -10.67 20.85
C ASN A 222 25.50 -10.79 21.96
N GLY A 223 26.56 -11.57 21.71
CA GLY A 223 27.69 -11.76 22.62
C GLY A 223 27.51 -12.89 23.64
N GLU A 224 26.33 -13.53 23.67
CA GLU A 224 26.01 -14.64 24.58
C GLU A 224 26.83 -15.91 24.25
N GLU A 225 27.23 -16.10 22.99
CA GLU A 225 27.95 -17.28 22.54
C GLU A 225 29.29 -17.48 23.28
N ASN A 226 29.88 -16.40 23.77
CA ASN A 226 31.15 -16.41 24.50
C ASN A 226 31.03 -17.16 25.84
N GLY A 227 29.82 -17.25 26.41
CA GLY A 227 29.54 -18.02 27.62
C GLY A 227 29.37 -19.52 27.38
N TYR A 228 29.27 -19.97 26.12
CA TYR A 228 28.92 -21.35 25.76
C TYR A 228 29.82 -21.94 24.65
N PRO A 229 31.14 -22.04 24.85
CA PRO A 229 32.09 -22.48 23.82
C PRO A 229 31.82 -23.90 23.30
N ASN A 230 31.34 -24.80 24.16
CA ASN A 230 30.97 -26.16 23.75
C ASN A 230 29.73 -26.19 22.84
N LEU A 231 28.76 -25.31 23.07
CA LEU A 231 27.57 -25.19 22.21
C LEU A 231 27.95 -24.60 20.84
N VAL A 232 28.88 -23.66 20.81
CA VAL A 232 29.47 -23.13 19.57
C VAL A 232 30.10 -24.25 18.75
N ALA A 233 30.90 -25.12 19.39
CA ALA A 233 31.54 -26.25 18.70
C ALA A 233 30.52 -27.26 18.16
N ILE A 234 29.47 -27.60 18.93
CA ILE A 234 28.40 -28.49 18.46
C ILE A 234 27.60 -27.82 17.34
N GLY A 235 27.31 -26.52 17.46
CA GLY A 235 26.61 -25.73 16.46
C GLY A 235 27.31 -25.70 15.11
N GLN A 236 28.63 -25.51 15.09
CA GLN A 236 29.43 -25.59 13.86
C GLN A 236 29.37 -26.98 13.23
N GLN A 237 29.31 -28.06 14.03
CA GLN A 237 29.13 -29.42 13.53
C GLN A 237 27.72 -29.62 12.93
N ILE A 238 26.68 -29.00 13.48
CA ILE A 238 25.33 -29.02 12.92
C ILE A 238 25.31 -28.27 11.58
N VAL A 239 25.93 -27.09 11.50
CA VAL A 239 25.97 -26.27 10.28
C VAL A 239 26.63 -26.98 9.11
N LYS A 240 27.71 -27.75 9.36
CA LYS A 240 28.33 -28.59 8.32
C LYS A 240 27.35 -29.57 7.68
N LYS A 241 26.34 -30.03 8.43
CA LYS A 241 25.28 -30.92 7.93
C LYS A 241 24.15 -30.18 7.21
N CYS A 242 24.08 -28.84 7.29
CA CYS A 242 23.14 -28.02 6.55
C CYS A 242 23.53 -27.82 5.07
N SER A 243 24.74 -28.26 4.67
CA SER A 243 25.24 -28.23 3.28
C SER A 243 25.13 -26.87 2.61
N GLY A 244 25.39 -25.80 3.35
CA GLY A 244 25.38 -24.44 2.82
C GLY A 244 23.99 -23.88 2.48
N VAL A 245 22.89 -24.48 2.98
CA VAL A 245 21.51 -23.97 2.75
C VAL A 245 21.13 -22.92 3.81
N PRO A 246 20.99 -21.62 3.46
CA PRO A 246 20.62 -20.55 4.38
C PRO A 246 19.31 -20.81 5.13
N LEU A 247 18.27 -21.27 4.44
CA LEU A 247 16.96 -21.56 5.04
C LEU A 247 17.06 -22.62 6.15
N ALA A 248 17.87 -23.65 5.94
CA ALA A 248 18.12 -24.69 6.94
C ALA A 248 18.92 -24.18 8.14
N ALA A 249 19.93 -23.35 7.89
CA ALA A 249 20.73 -22.72 8.94
C ALA A 249 19.88 -21.78 9.83
N ASN A 250 19.03 -20.95 9.22
CA ASN A 250 18.10 -20.09 9.96
C ASN A 250 17.11 -20.93 10.79
N ALA A 251 16.45 -21.92 10.16
CA ALA A 251 15.46 -22.75 10.84
C ALA A 251 16.07 -23.46 12.06
N LEU A 252 17.19 -24.17 11.89
CA LEU A 252 17.81 -24.89 13.00
C LEU A 252 18.40 -23.94 14.05
N GLY A 253 18.99 -22.81 13.64
CA GLY A 253 19.49 -21.80 14.57
C GLY A 253 18.40 -21.24 15.48
N SER A 254 17.25 -20.87 14.90
CA SER A 254 16.09 -20.36 15.65
C SER A 254 15.58 -21.37 16.69
N MET A 255 15.67 -22.67 16.42
CA MET A 255 15.27 -23.71 17.38
C MET A 255 16.20 -23.87 18.58
N MET A 256 17.44 -23.39 18.43
CA MET A 256 18.43 -23.44 19.50
C MET A 256 18.35 -22.22 20.43
N LEU A 257 17.56 -21.20 20.08
CA LEU A 257 17.50 -19.92 20.77
C LEU A 257 17.27 -20.03 22.29
N PHE A 258 16.55 -21.04 22.79
CA PHE A 258 16.31 -21.23 24.22
C PHE A 258 16.92 -22.53 24.79
N LYS A 259 17.78 -23.19 24.02
CA LYS A 259 18.46 -24.44 24.42
C LYS A 259 19.89 -24.12 24.81
N ARG A 260 20.21 -24.21 26.10
CA ARG A 260 21.56 -23.94 26.64
C ARG A 260 22.27 -25.17 27.21
N THR A 261 21.73 -26.35 26.94
CA THR A 261 22.29 -27.64 27.41
C THR A 261 22.94 -28.40 26.27
N GLU A 262 24.15 -28.94 26.47
CA GLU A 262 24.90 -29.70 25.46
C GLU A 262 24.12 -30.91 24.91
N ASP A 263 23.38 -31.62 25.77
CA ASP A 263 22.57 -32.78 25.38
C ASP A 263 21.53 -32.42 24.32
N ALA A 264 20.90 -31.25 24.44
CA ALA A 264 19.86 -30.81 23.51
C ALA A 264 20.43 -30.43 22.13
N TRP A 265 21.67 -29.96 22.08
CA TRP A 265 22.40 -29.69 20.84
C TRP A 265 22.94 -30.97 20.22
N SER A 266 23.50 -31.86 21.04
CA SER A 266 24.02 -33.16 20.59
C SER A 266 22.90 -34.06 20.04
N ALA A 267 21.71 -34.03 20.63
CA ALA A 267 20.55 -34.76 20.12
C ALA A 267 20.12 -34.34 18.70
N ILE A 268 20.39 -33.10 18.31
CA ILE A 268 20.14 -32.61 16.94
C ILE A 268 21.30 -33.03 16.04
N ARG A 269 22.54 -32.83 16.48
CA ARG A 269 23.73 -33.22 15.72
C ARG A 269 23.71 -34.72 15.38
N ASP A 270 23.38 -35.57 16.34
CA ASP A 270 23.53 -37.03 16.24
C ASP A 270 22.26 -37.73 15.74
N ASN A 271 21.30 -36.96 15.21
CA ASN A 271 20.01 -37.50 14.78
C ASN A 271 20.14 -38.41 13.54
N GLU A 272 19.43 -39.54 13.54
CA GLU A 272 19.45 -40.51 12.44
C GLU A 272 18.89 -39.95 11.12
N ILE A 273 18.10 -38.87 11.15
CA ILE A 273 17.54 -38.25 9.94
C ILE A 273 18.61 -37.72 8.99
N TRP A 274 19.80 -37.39 9.52
CA TRP A 274 20.94 -36.97 8.70
C TRP A 274 21.47 -38.06 7.76
N SER A 275 21.15 -39.34 8.00
CA SER A 275 21.64 -40.48 7.19
C SER A 275 20.61 -41.01 6.19
N LEU A 276 19.41 -40.42 6.11
CA LEU A 276 18.39 -40.79 5.13
C LEU A 276 18.87 -40.41 3.71
N LYS A 277 18.94 -41.39 2.81
CA LYS A 277 19.39 -41.21 1.41
C LYS A 277 18.51 -40.21 0.65
N GLU A 278 19.14 -39.53 -0.32
CA GLU A 278 18.67 -38.44 -1.21
C GLU A 278 17.42 -38.75 -2.08
N GLU A 279 16.63 -39.78 -1.79
CA GLU A 279 15.44 -40.13 -2.60
C GLU A 279 14.27 -39.14 -2.43
N THR A 280 14.36 -38.19 -1.49
CA THR A 280 13.30 -37.19 -1.26
C THR A 280 13.79 -35.77 -1.56
N THR A 281 13.00 -34.99 -2.30
CA THR A 281 13.17 -33.54 -2.57
C THR A 281 13.22 -32.64 -1.32
N ILE A 282 13.12 -33.22 -0.12
CA ILE A 282 13.00 -32.54 1.17
C ILE A 282 14.33 -32.63 1.90
N LEU A 283 14.87 -31.48 2.29
CA LEU A 283 16.13 -31.41 3.02
C LEU A 283 15.99 -32.05 4.42
N PRO A 284 16.85 -33.02 4.79
CA PRO A 284 16.86 -33.63 6.13
C PRO A 284 16.93 -32.60 7.26
N SER A 285 17.63 -31.49 7.04
CA SER A 285 17.73 -30.36 7.96
C SER A 285 16.39 -29.67 8.24
N LEU A 286 15.55 -29.47 7.22
CA LEU A 286 14.20 -28.91 7.38
C LEU A 286 13.23 -29.92 8.02
N LYS A 287 13.37 -31.21 7.69
CA LYS A 287 12.58 -32.26 8.35
C LYS A 287 12.91 -32.36 9.85
N LEU A 288 14.19 -32.20 10.19
CA LEU A 288 14.64 -32.18 11.58
C LEU A 288 14.10 -30.96 12.32
N SER A 289 14.05 -29.79 11.68
CA SER A 289 13.48 -28.60 12.32
C SER A 289 12.00 -28.80 12.65
N TYR A 290 11.20 -29.39 11.74
CA TYR A 290 9.82 -29.79 12.07
C TYR A 290 9.74 -30.75 13.26
N ILE A 291 10.56 -31.81 13.31
CA ILE A 291 10.51 -32.82 14.37
C ILE A 291 10.88 -32.26 15.73
N GLN A 292 11.68 -31.21 15.79
CA GLN A 292 12.10 -30.60 17.05
C GLN A 292 11.10 -29.55 17.58
N MET A 293 10.08 -29.17 16.80
CA MET A 293 9.10 -28.14 17.22
C MET A 293 8.24 -28.61 18.40
N PRO A 294 7.74 -27.68 19.25
CA PRO A 294 6.71 -27.97 20.23
C PRO A 294 5.48 -28.59 19.57
N SER A 295 4.79 -29.50 20.27
CA SER A 295 3.66 -30.26 19.69
C SER A 295 2.50 -29.38 19.20
N ALA A 296 2.18 -28.30 19.90
CA ALA A 296 1.14 -27.35 19.50
C ALA A 296 1.55 -26.57 18.23
N LEU A 297 2.79 -26.09 18.16
CA LEU A 297 3.34 -25.42 16.99
C LEU A 297 3.41 -26.37 15.78
N LYS A 298 3.78 -27.64 15.98
CA LYS A 298 3.76 -28.66 14.91
C LYS A 298 2.40 -28.81 14.26
N GLN A 299 1.33 -28.80 15.05
CA GLN A 299 -0.04 -28.91 14.53
C GLN A 299 -0.44 -27.68 13.73
N CYS A 300 -0.14 -26.49 14.26
CA CYS A 300 -0.35 -25.21 13.57
C CYS A 300 0.38 -25.19 12.23
N PHE A 301 1.66 -25.55 12.24
CA PHE A 301 2.51 -25.60 11.06
C PHE A 301 2.03 -26.66 10.06
N ALA A 302 1.79 -27.91 10.49
CA ALA A 302 1.29 -29.00 9.63
C ALA A 302 -0.01 -28.60 8.92
N TYR A 303 -0.90 -27.89 9.62
CA TYR A 303 -2.16 -27.40 9.06
C TYR A 303 -1.97 -26.40 7.92
N CYS A 304 -0.89 -25.62 7.89
CA CYS A 304 -0.61 -24.70 6.80
C CYS A 304 -0.47 -25.38 5.43
N SER A 305 -0.30 -26.71 5.37
CA SER A 305 -0.41 -27.48 4.12
C SER A 305 -1.78 -27.38 3.44
N ILE A 306 -2.80 -26.87 4.13
CA ILE A 306 -4.13 -26.64 3.57
C ILE A 306 -4.13 -25.57 2.48
N PHE A 307 -3.15 -24.65 2.52
CA PHE A 307 -2.99 -23.63 1.50
C PHE A 307 -2.22 -24.18 0.30
N PRO A 308 -2.62 -23.83 -0.93
CA PRO A 308 -1.86 -24.19 -2.12
C PRO A 308 -0.49 -23.48 -2.11
N LYS A 309 0.40 -23.91 -2.99
CA LYS A 309 1.66 -23.19 -3.22
C LYS A 309 1.35 -21.75 -3.62
N ASP A 310 2.18 -20.82 -3.15
CA ASP A 310 2.15 -19.39 -3.49
C ASP A 310 0.92 -18.64 -2.97
N TYR A 311 0.15 -19.26 -2.09
CA TYR A 311 -1.02 -18.64 -1.47
C TYR A 311 -0.61 -17.51 -0.52
N GLU A 312 -1.28 -16.36 -0.63
CA GLU A 312 -1.14 -15.24 0.30
C GLU A 312 -2.00 -15.47 1.54
N ILE A 313 -1.32 -15.72 2.65
CA ILE A 313 -1.91 -16.07 3.93
C ILE A 313 -2.12 -14.79 4.75
N ASP A 314 -3.37 -14.48 5.05
CA ASP A 314 -3.72 -13.51 6.09
C ASP A 314 -3.36 -14.10 7.47
N LYS A 315 -2.51 -13.39 8.20
CA LYS A 315 -2.00 -13.82 9.51
C LYS A 315 -3.11 -14.02 10.54
N ASP A 316 -4.01 -13.05 10.67
CA ASP A 316 -5.06 -13.08 11.68
C ASP A 316 -6.08 -14.17 11.37
N ASP A 317 -6.41 -14.38 10.10
CA ASP A 317 -7.26 -15.46 9.63
C ASP A 317 -6.65 -16.82 9.99
N LEU A 318 -5.38 -17.06 9.67
CA LEU A 318 -4.71 -18.31 10.01
C LEU A 318 -4.70 -18.58 11.52
N ILE A 319 -4.44 -17.57 12.34
CA ILE A 319 -4.49 -17.70 13.80
C ILE A 319 -5.91 -18.09 14.26
N ARG A 320 -6.95 -17.46 13.72
CA ARG A 320 -8.35 -17.81 14.02
C ARG A 320 -8.66 -19.26 13.65
N GLN A 321 -8.14 -19.74 12.51
CA GLN A 321 -8.30 -21.13 12.09
C GLN A 321 -7.61 -22.10 13.08
N TRP A 322 -6.40 -21.81 13.53
CA TRP A 322 -5.69 -22.62 14.53
C TRP A 322 -6.44 -22.70 15.87
N ILE A 323 -7.01 -21.58 16.32
CA ILE A 323 -7.85 -21.51 17.52
C ILE A 323 -9.12 -22.36 17.34
N ALA A 324 -9.82 -22.21 16.22
CA ALA A 324 -11.05 -22.95 15.91
C ALA A 324 -10.83 -24.47 15.84
N LEU A 325 -9.69 -24.91 15.30
CA LEU A 325 -9.32 -26.32 15.26
C LEU A 325 -8.88 -26.85 16.63
N GLY A 326 -8.55 -25.95 17.56
CA GLY A 326 -8.13 -26.27 18.92
C GLY A 326 -6.66 -26.68 19.02
N PHE A 327 -5.81 -26.19 18.10
CA PHE A 327 -4.36 -26.35 18.19
C PHE A 327 -3.74 -25.41 19.22
N ILE A 328 -4.41 -24.29 19.48
CA ILE A 328 -4.06 -23.33 20.52
C ILE A 328 -5.06 -23.47 21.67
N SER A 329 -4.53 -23.53 22.90
CA SER A 329 -5.32 -23.57 24.13
C SER A 329 -4.67 -22.68 25.19
N SER A 330 -5.44 -21.80 25.82
CA SER A 330 -4.99 -21.02 26.97
C SER A 330 -5.10 -21.85 28.25
N ASN A 331 -3.97 -22.11 28.92
CA ASN A 331 -3.94 -22.75 30.24
C ASN A 331 -3.77 -21.75 31.40
N GLU A 332 -3.51 -20.47 31.09
CA GLU A 332 -3.24 -19.40 32.06
C GLU A 332 -4.26 -18.26 31.95
N THR A 333 -4.48 -17.55 33.06
CA THR A 333 -5.55 -16.56 33.22
C THR A 333 -5.31 -15.22 32.52
N TRP A 334 -4.12 -14.96 31.98
CA TRP A 334 -3.72 -13.62 31.50
C TRP A 334 -3.34 -13.53 30.02
N THR A 335 -3.04 -14.65 29.34
CA THR A 335 -2.61 -14.66 27.92
C THR A 335 -3.76 -15.09 27.02
N SER A 336 -4.13 -14.26 26.02
CA SER A 336 -5.19 -14.65 25.09
C SER A 336 -4.72 -15.69 24.08
N MET A 337 -5.64 -16.47 23.51
CA MET A 337 -5.28 -17.47 22.49
C MET A 337 -4.72 -16.80 21.23
N GLU A 338 -5.16 -15.58 20.93
CA GLU A 338 -4.66 -14.76 19.84
C GLU A 338 -3.20 -14.34 20.09
N ASP A 339 -2.82 -14.04 21.35
CA ASP A 339 -1.42 -13.72 21.70
C ASP A 339 -0.51 -14.95 21.50
N ILE A 340 -0.94 -16.14 21.97
CA ILE A 340 -0.22 -17.41 21.74
C ILE A 340 -0.12 -17.72 20.25
N GLY A 341 -1.19 -17.48 19.49
CA GLY A 341 -1.20 -17.64 18.04
C GLY A 341 -0.23 -16.70 17.34
N ASN A 342 -0.13 -15.45 17.80
CA ASN A 342 0.85 -14.48 17.33
C ASN A 342 2.28 -14.94 17.62
N GLU A 343 2.55 -15.46 18.82
CA GLU A 343 3.87 -16.00 19.16
C GLU A 343 4.26 -17.17 18.23
N TYR A 344 3.34 -18.10 17.99
CA TYR A 344 3.55 -19.23 17.07
C TYR A 344 3.75 -18.79 15.63
N PHE A 345 2.96 -17.82 15.15
CA PHE A 345 3.13 -17.26 13.83
C PHE A 345 4.48 -16.57 13.69
N ASN A 346 4.87 -15.77 14.68
CA ASN A 346 6.17 -15.11 14.72
C ASN A 346 7.31 -16.13 14.78
N ASP A 347 7.16 -17.26 15.48
CA ASP A 347 8.16 -18.35 15.43
C ASP A 347 8.35 -18.91 14.01
N LEU A 348 7.27 -19.04 13.23
CA LEU A 348 7.36 -19.45 11.82
C LEU A 348 8.08 -18.38 10.96
N LEU A 349 7.81 -17.10 11.17
CA LEU A 349 8.55 -16.00 10.52
C LEU A 349 10.03 -16.02 10.89
N TRP A 350 10.34 -16.22 12.18
CA TRP A 350 11.70 -16.30 12.69
C TRP A 350 12.49 -17.49 12.15
N MET A 351 11.82 -18.58 11.79
CA MET A 351 12.43 -19.71 11.07
C MET A 351 12.57 -19.48 9.56
N SER A 352 12.15 -18.31 9.07
CA SER A 352 12.06 -17.96 7.64
C SER A 352 11.16 -18.89 6.85
N PHE A 353 10.16 -19.49 7.51
CA PHE A 353 9.19 -20.38 6.87
C PHE A 353 8.08 -19.62 6.15
N LEU A 354 7.77 -18.43 6.66
CA LEU A 354 6.88 -17.44 6.07
C LEU A 354 7.70 -16.21 5.68
N GLN A 355 7.30 -15.55 4.62
CA GLN A 355 7.88 -14.33 4.08
C GLN A 355 6.76 -13.32 3.84
N ASP A 356 7.01 -12.07 4.18
CA ASP A 356 6.04 -10.98 4.00
C ASP A 356 5.87 -10.71 2.50
N VAL A 357 4.65 -10.36 2.09
CA VAL A 357 4.37 -9.85 0.75
C VAL A 357 4.36 -8.33 0.84
N GLU A 358 5.25 -7.66 0.10
CA GLU A 358 5.20 -6.20 -0.06
C GLU A 358 3.94 -5.86 -0.86
N ASP A 359 2.99 -5.15 -0.23
CA ASP A 359 1.95 -4.40 -0.94
C ASP A 359 2.63 -3.08 -1.37
N GLU A 360 2.91 -2.91 -2.67
CA GLU A 360 3.46 -1.66 -3.23
C GLU A 360 2.41 -0.53 -3.29
N ASP A 361 1.15 -0.83 -2.99
CA ASP A 361 0.05 0.13 -2.90
C ASP A 361 -0.10 0.69 -1.47
N ASP A 362 0.58 1.81 -1.18
CA ASP A 362 0.37 2.63 0.03
C ASP A 362 -1.10 3.15 0.16
N GLU A 363 -1.96 2.91 -0.84
CA GLU A 363 -3.35 3.36 -0.89
C GLU A 363 -4.39 2.40 -0.26
N LYS A 364 -4.00 1.19 0.15
CA LYS A 364 -4.89 0.35 0.98
C LYS A 364 -4.86 0.81 2.43
N CYS A 365 -5.58 1.88 2.71
CA CYS A 365 -6.10 2.10 4.07
C CYS A 365 -6.85 0.82 4.48
N TYR A 366 -6.29 0.06 5.42
CA TYR A 366 -6.84 -1.15 6.06
C TYR A 366 -6.58 -2.53 5.41
N GLY A 367 -5.51 -2.72 4.62
CA GLY A 367 -5.02 -4.06 4.29
C GLY A 367 -4.32 -4.74 5.49
N ASN A 368 -4.69 -5.97 5.83
CA ASN A 368 -3.89 -6.79 6.75
C ASN A 368 -2.60 -7.25 6.03
N VAL A 369 -1.47 -7.31 6.75
CA VAL A 369 -0.22 -7.87 6.20
C VAL A 369 -0.43 -9.33 5.81
N THR A 370 -0.13 -9.66 4.56
CA THR A 370 -0.19 -11.04 4.04
C THR A 370 1.20 -11.64 3.92
N TYR A 371 1.26 -12.98 3.98
CA TYR A 371 2.50 -13.73 4.02
C TYR A 371 2.46 -14.90 3.04
N ARG A 372 3.58 -15.21 2.39
CA ARG A 372 3.75 -16.41 1.56
C ARG A 372 4.65 -17.42 2.23
N MET A 373 4.39 -18.69 1.96
CA MET A 373 5.21 -19.79 2.45
C MET A 373 6.26 -20.18 1.40
N HIS A 374 7.51 -20.36 1.85
CA HIS A 374 8.58 -20.83 0.98
C HIS A 374 8.31 -22.28 0.50
N ASP A 375 8.45 -22.63 -0.77
CA ASP A 375 7.93 -23.92 -1.24
C ASP A 375 8.70 -25.15 -0.79
N LEU A 376 9.99 -25.08 -0.43
CA LEU A 376 10.63 -26.18 0.31
C LEU A 376 9.93 -26.50 1.65
N VAL A 377 9.37 -25.47 2.30
CA VAL A 377 8.60 -25.61 3.52
C VAL A 377 7.22 -26.19 3.19
N HIS A 378 6.62 -25.78 2.07
CA HIS A 378 5.40 -26.40 1.54
C HIS A 378 5.60 -27.88 1.22
N ASP A 379 6.69 -28.26 0.55
CA ASP A 379 7.03 -29.65 0.22
C ASP A 379 7.24 -30.50 1.48
N LEU A 380 7.92 -29.94 2.49
CA LEU A 380 8.01 -30.55 3.81
C LEU A 380 6.62 -30.78 4.42
N LEU A 381 5.76 -29.76 4.40
CA LEU A 381 4.40 -29.84 4.92
C LEU A 381 3.57 -30.91 4.20
N MET A 382 3.65 -30.96 2.87
CA MET A 382 2.97 -31.98 2.08
C MET A 382 3.47 -33.38 2.43
N SER A 383 4.74 -33.56 2.82
CA SER A 383 5.24 -34.87 3.24
C SER A 383 4.75 -35.32 4.61
N VAL A 384 4.54 -34.39 5.54
CA VAL A 384 4.14 -34.70 6.92
C VAL A 384 2.62 -34.72 7.09
N ALA A 385 1.89 -33.99 6.26
CA ALA A 385 0.44 -33.83 6.35
C ALA A 385 -0.36 -34.52 5.23
N ARG A 386 0.30 -35.17 4.25
CA ARG A 386 -0.33 -35.79 3.06
C ARG A 386 -1.55 -36.67 3.36
N GLU A 387 -1.49 -37.41 4.45
CA GLU A 387 -2.54 -38.36 4.82
C GLU A 387 -3.72 -37.70 5.54
N GLU A 388 -3.56 -36.46 6.01
CA GLU A 388 -4.58 -35.72 6.75
C GLU A 388 -5.23 -34.60 5.96
N VAL A 389 -4.51 -34.01 5.00
CA VAL A 389 -4.90 -32.80 4.27
C VAL A 389 -5.12 -33.12 2.79
N ALA A 390 -6.17 -32.54 2.22
CA ALA A 390 -6.41 -32.53 0.78
C ALA A 390 -6.50 -31.08 0.29
N VAL A 391 -5.67 -30.73 -0.70
CA VAL A 391 -5.76 -29.44 -1.40
C VAL A 391 -6.11 -29.73 -2.85
N ILE A 392 -7.16 -29.07 -3.33
CA ILE A 392 -7.69 -29.19 -4.68
C ILE A 392 -7.67 -27.79 -5.30
N VAL A 393 -7.06 -27.66 -6.47
CA VAL A 393 -6.95 -26.39 -7.21
C VAL A 393 -7.41 -26.62 -8.64
N GLY A 394 -8.31 -25.77 -9.14
CA GLY A 394 -8.80 -25.82 -10.52
C GLY A 394 -9.71 -27.02 -10.81
N GLU A 395 -9.65 -27.52 -12.05
CA GLU A 395 -10.58 -28.53 -12.59
C GLU A 395 -10.00 -29.97 -12.63
N GLU A 396 -8.71 -30.15 -12.31
CA GLU A 396 -8.00 -31.41 -12.54
C GLU A 396 -8.41 -32.57 -11.59
N SER A 397 -9.02 -32.27 -10.44
CA SER A 397 -9.51 -33.28 -9.50
C SER A 397 -10.63 -32.76 -8.61
N THR A 398 -11.85 -33.28 -8.75
CA THR A 398 -13.01 -32.84 -7.95
C THR A 398 -13.32 -33.74 -6.75
N ARG A 399 -12.41 -34.67 -6.38
CA ARG A 399 -12.67 -35.66 -5.32
C ARG A 399 -11.69 -35.56 -4.18
N ILE A 400 -12.23 -35.28 -2.98
CA ILE A 400 -11.48 -35.40 -1.73
C ILE A 400 -11.12 -36.88 -1.50
N PRO A 401 -9.84 -37.23 -1.29
CA PRO A 401 -9.45 -38.60 -0.99
C PRO A 401 -10.08 -39.13 0.32
N LYS A 402 -10.23 -40.46 0.43
CA LYS A 402 -10.73 -41.08 1.67
C LYS A 402 -9.72 -40.87 2.81
N GLY A 403 -10.24 -40.67 4.02
CA GLY A 403 -9.43 -40.61 5.25
C GLY A 403 -8.94 -39.22 5.64
N ARG A 404 -9.17 -38.20 4.82
CA ARG A 404 -8.69 -36.83 5.09
C ARG A 404 -9.56 -36.13 6.13
N ARG A 405 -8.92 -35.32 6.98
CA ARG A 405 -9.54 -34.56 8.07
C ARG A 405 -9.66 -33.08 7.75
N TYR A 406 -8.84 -32.58 6.85
CA TYR A 406 -8.85 -31.19 6.42
C TYR A 406 -8.86 -31.17 4.89
N ALA A 407 -9.70 -30.31 4.32
CA ALA A 407 -9.81 -30.19 2.88
C ALA A 407 -9.96 -28.72 2.48
N SER A 408 -9.28 -28.32 1.42
CA SER A 408 -9.47 -27.02 0.77
C SER A 408 -9.64 -27.18 -0.73
N ILE A 409 -10.57 -26.42 -1.29
CA ILE A 409 -10.94 -26.38 -2.70
C ILE A 409 -10.85 -24.91 -3.14
N HIS A 410 -10.00 -24.63 -4.10
CA HIS A 410 -9.73 -23.29 -4.62
C HIS A 410 -10.07 -23.19 -6.11
N TYR A 411 -10.71 -22.08 -6.50
CA TYR A 411 -10.96 -21.72 -7.90
C TYR A 411 -11.62 -22.82 -8.73
N SER A 412 -12.57 -23.56 -8.15
CA SER A 412 -13.29 -24.63 -8.84
C SER A 412 -14.67 -24.16 -9.28
N SER A 413 -14.91 -24.17 -10.58
CA SER A 413 -16.21 -23.95 -11.24
C SER A 413 -17.10 -25.20 -11.18
N VAL A 414 -16.50 -26.37 -10.95
CA VAL A 414 -17.16 -27.67 -11.05
C VAL A 414 -17.73 -28.10 -9.71
N MET A 415 -18.98 -28.58 -9.72
CA MET A 415 -19.65 -29.13 -8.56
C MET A 415 -18.85 -30.27 -7.91
N THR A 416 -18.36 -30.04 -6.69
CA THR A 416 -17.65 -31.01 -5.87
C THR A 416 -18.63 -31.71 -4.91
N HIS A 417 -19.13 -32.88 -5.29
CA HIS A 417 -19.97 -33.69 -4.39
C HIS A 417 -19.12 -34.33 -3.29
N ILE A 418 -19.37 -33.98 -2.02
CA ILE A 418 -18.69 -34.56 -0.86
C ILE A 418 -19.47 -35.79 -0.37
N PRO A 419 -18.93 -37.02 -0.50
CA PRO A 419 -19.58 -38.21 0.03
C PRO A 419 -19.74 -38.13 1.55
N THR A 420 -20.87 -38.64 2.06
CA THR A 420 -21.18 -38.66 3.51
C THR A 420 -20.11 -39.32 4.36
N THR A 421 -19.44 -40.35 3.83
CA THR A 421 -18.32 -41.04 4.49
C THR A 421 -17.10 -40.15 4.74
N ILE A 422 -16.87 -39.16 3.87
CA ILE A 422 -15.81 -38.16 4.00
C ILE A 422 -16.27 -37.04 4.92
N ALA A 423 -17.49 -36.51 4.70
CA ALA A 423 -18.08 -35.45 5.51
C ALA A 423 -18.03 -35.77 7.02
N ARG A 424 -18.33 -37.02 7.39
CA ARG A 424 -18.29 -37.52 8.78
C ARG A 424 -16.90 -37.53 9.44
N ARG A 425 -15.82 -37.24 8.72
CA ARG A 425 -14.45 -37.20 9.27
C ARG A 425 -13.81 -35.82 9.22
N LEU A 426 -14.34 -34.93 8.38
CA LEU A 426 -13.79 -33.59 8.19
C LEU A 426 -13.89 -32.76 9.47
N ARG A 427 -12.84 -32.00 9.74
CA ARG A 427 -12.70 -31.01 10.82
C ARG A 427 -12.56 -29.61 10.26
N ALA A 428 -11.90 -29.45 9.12
CA ALA A 428 -11.86 -28.22 8.34
C ALA A 428 -12.30 -28.50 6.91
N LEU A 429 -13.09 -27.60 6.35
CA LEU A 429 -13.48 -27.60 4.95
C LEU A 429 -13.50 -26.17 4.42
N GLN A 430 -12.74 -25.90 3.36
CA GLN A 430 -12.63 -24.59 2.74
C GLN A 430 -13.04 -24.67 1.27
N PHE A 431 -13.93 -23.77 0.87
CA PHE A 431 -14.30 -23.46 -0.51
C PHE A 431 -13.96 -21.99 -0.72
N ARG A 432 -12.84 -21.71 -1.38
CA ARG A 432 -12.38 -20.34 -1.64
C ARG A 432 -12.58 -20.04 -3.11
N LYS A 433 -13.37 -19.00 -3.41
CA LYS A 433 -13.70 -18.59 -4.79
C LYS A 433 -14.14 -19.77 -5.66
N SER A 434 -15.00 -20.63 -5.12
CA SER A 434 -15.42 -21.88 -5.75
C SER A 434 -16.92 -22.08 -5.59
N SER A 435 -17.61 -22.56 -6.63
CA SER A 435 -19.04 -22.81 -6.56
C SER A 435 -19.34 -23.93 -5.57
N SER A 436 -20.26 -23.68 -4.63
CA SER A 436 -20.47 -24.57 -3.48
C SER A 436 -21.96 -24.99 -3.36
N HIS A 437 -22.24 -26.28 -3.56
CA HIS A 437 -23.56 -26.87 -3.26
C HIS A 437 -23.58 -27.46 -1.85
N ILE A 438 -23.28 -26.63 -0.85
CA ILE A 438 -23.01 -27.06 0.52
C ILE A 438 -24.27 -27.60 1.24
N MET A 439 -25.44 -27.40 0.64
CA MET A 439 -26.74 -27.67 1.24
C MET A 439 -26.98 -29.14 1.64
N ALA A 440 -26.31 -30.11 1.00
CA ALA A 440 -26.67 -31.53 1.11
C ALA A 440 -25.94 -32.32 2.22
N PHE A 441 -24.85 -31.82 2.80
CA PHE A 441 -24.00 -32.62 3.71
C PHE A 441 -23.86 -32.11 5.15
N TYR A 442 -24.43 -30.95 5.49
CA TYR A 442 -24.31 -30.39 6.85
C TYR A 442 -24.76 -31.35 7.95
N SER A 443 -25.85 -32.08 7.71
CA SER A 443 -26.39 -33.08 8.64
C SER A 443 -25.42 -34.24 8.92
N GLU A 444 -24.47 -34.47 8.01
CA GLU A 444 -23.48 -35.54 8.08
C GLU A 444 -22.12 -35.08 8.61
N ALA A 445 -21.78 -33.79 8.51
CA ALA A 445 -20.49 -33.21 8.91
C ALA A 445 -20.39 -32.88 10.41
N LYS A 446 -20.77 -33.82 11.28
CA LYS A 446 -20.91 -33.60 12.74
C LYS A 446 -19.62 -33.24 13.49
N TYR A 447 -18.45 -33.46 12.87
CA TYR A 447 -17.14 -33.16 13.46
C TYR A 447 -16.48 -31.89 12.93
N LEU A 448 -17.16 -31.18 12.02
CA LEU A 448 -16.65 -29.97 11.40
C LEU A 448 -16.52 -28.85 12.44
N ARG A 449 -15.35 -28.23 12.49
CA ARG A 449 -15.00 -27.11 13.38
C ARG A 449 -14.76 -25.82 12.61
N LEU A 450 -14.31 -25.94 11.36
CA LEU A 450 -13.98 -24.82 10.50
C LEU A 450 -14.66 -25.02 9.15
N LEU A 451 -15.48 -24.05 8.76
CA LEU A 451 -16.09 -23.96 7.45
C LEU A 451 -15.79 -22.58 6.85
N ASP A 452 -15.07 -22.56 5.74
CA ASP A 452 -14.71 -21.33 5.04
C ASP A 452 -15.30 -21.33 3.64
N LEU A 453 -16.17 -20.37 3.35
CA LEU A 453 -16.97 -20.26 2.13
C LEU A 453 -16.74 -18.92 1.43
N TYR A 454 -15.56 -18.34 1.63
CA TYR A 454 -15.15 -17.09 1.02
C TYR A 454 -15.40 -17.07 -0.49
N GLY A 455 -16.16 -16.09 -0.98
CA GLY A 455 -16.37 -15.89 -2.42
C GLY A 455 -17.04 -17.08 -3.11
N SER A 456 -17.87 -17.85 -2.42
CA SER A 456 -18.46 -19.10 -2.95
C SER A 456 -19.80 -18.90 -3.69
N GLU A 457 -20.12 -17.65 -4.07
CA GLU A 457 -21.33 -17.25 -4.79
C GLU A 457 -22.65 -17.65 -4.10
N ILE A 458 -22.63 -17.71 -2.76
CA ILE A 458 -23.78 -18.12 -1.96
C ILE A 458 -24.79 -16.96 -1.88
N SER A 459 -26.04 -17.24 -2.26
CA SER A 459 -27.17 -16.31 -2.12
C SER A 459 -28.06 -16.60 -0.91
N MET A 460 -28.07 -17.85 -0.44
CA MET A 460 -28.87 -18.30 0.70
C MET A 460 -28.12 -19.39 1.47
N LEU A 461 -28.16 -19.30 2.80
CA LEU A 461 -27.63 -20.33 3.70
C LEU A 461 -28.79 -21.17 4.27
N PRO A 462 -28.73 -22.51 4.26
CA PRO A 462 -29.87 -23.35 4.63
C PRO A 462 -29.97 -23.49 6.15
N SER A 463 -31.16 -23.81 6.63
CA SER A 463 -31.40 -24.00 8.07
C SER A 463 -30.60 -25.15 8.69
N SER A 464 -30.16 -26.14 7.90
CA SER A 464 -29.33 -27.26 8.37
C SER A 464 -27.92 -26.85 8.83
N ILE A 465 -27.47 -25.61 8.56
CA ILE A 465 -26.21 -25.10 9.12
C ILE A 465 -26.17 -25.23 10.65
N GLY A 466 -27.32 -25.04 11.31
CA GLY A 466 -27.46 -25.15 12.76
C GLY A 466 -27.18 -26.56 13.31
N GLU A 467 -27.09 -27.59 12.48
CA GLU A 467 -26.75 -28.96 12.88
C GLU A 467 -25.25 -29.15 13.15
N LEU A 468 -24.39 -28.23 12.69
CA LEU A 468 -22.94 -28.29 12.88
C LEU A 468 -22.51 -27.87 14.30
N LYS A 469 -22.94 -28.63 15.32
CA LYS A 469 -22.78 -28.24 16.73
C LYS A 469 -21.33 -28.05 17.21
N LEU A 470 -20.35 -28.59 16.50
CA LEU A 470 -18.92 -28.43 16.82
C LEU A 470 -18.25 -27.29 16.05
N LEU A 471 -18.98 -26.57 15.19
CA LEU A 471 -18.45 -25.47 14.40
C LEU A 471 -17.98 -24.33 15.32
N ARG A 472 -16.77 -23.85 15.06
CA ARG A 472 -16.10 -22.77 15.79
C ARG A 472 -15.70 -21.61 14.88
N TYR A 473 -15.50 -21.87 13.59
CA TYR A 473 -15.18 -20.85 12.59
C TYR A 473 -16.12 -21.01 11.40
N LEU A 474 -16.79 -19.91 11.04
CA LEU A 474 -17.63 -19.80 9.86
C LEU A 474 -17.26 -18.52 9.11
N ASN A 475 -16.72 -18.68 7.91
CA ASN A 475 -16.47 -17.57 6.99
C ASN A 475 -17.45 -17.63 5.82
N LEU A 476 -18.20 -16.55 5.65
CA LEU A 476 -19.20 -16.32 4.62
C LEU A 476 -18.87 -15.05 3.82
N SER A 477 -17.68 -14.47 3.97
CA SER A 477 -17.35 -13.20 3.33
C SER A 477 -17.35 -13.27 1.79
N GLU A 478 -17.52 -12.11 1.16
CA GLU A 478 -17.64 -11.96 -0.31
C GLU A 478 -18.76 -12.82 -0.93
N ASN A 479 -19.90 -12.93 -0.26
CA ASN A 479 -21.08 -13.63 -0.79
C ASN A 479 -22.28 -12.69 -0.95
N SER A 480 -23.29 -13.13 -1.71
CA SER A 480 -24.51 -12.36 -2.00
C SER A 480 -25.69 -12.74 -1.08
N ILE A 481 -25.39 -13.05 0.19
CA ILE A 481 -26.38 -13.51 1.17
C ILE A 481 -27.31 -12.35 1.56
N GLN A 482 -28.63 -12.57 1.47
CA GLN A 482 -29.64 -11.58 1.87
C GLN A 482 -30.01 -11.68 3.35
N GLU A 483 -30.12 -12.91 3.86
CA GLU A 483 -30.47 -13.21 5.24
C GLU A 483 -29.72 -14.45 5.75
N LEU A 484 -29.43 -14.47 7.05
CA LEU A 484 -28.95 -15.68 7.72
C LEU A 484 -30.13 -16.44 8.33
N PRO A 485 -30.17 -17.78 8.23
CA PRO A 485 -31.21 -18.57 8.85
C PRO A 485 -31.12 -18.47 10.38
N GLU A 486 -32.26 -18.35 11.06
CA GLU A 486 -32.32 -18.28 12.53
C GLU A 486 -31.64 -19.49 13.21
N SER A 487 -31.55 -20.64 12.55
CA SER A 487 -30.85 -21.82 13.08
C SER A 487 -29.35 -21.62 13.29
N ILE A 488 -28.72 -20.61 12.68
CA ILE A 488 -27.31 -20.27 12.92
C ILE A 488 -27.05 -19.96 14.40
N THR A 489 -28.04 -19.41 15.09
CA THR A 489 -28.03 -19.08 16.54
C THR A 489 -27.85 -20.34 17.40
N SER A 490 -28.07 -21.53 16.85
CA SER A 490 -27.89 -22.80 17.55
C SER A 490 -26.45 -23.33 17.55
N LEU A 491 -25.51 -22.61 16.92
CA LEU A 491 -24.07 -22.90 16.86
C LEU A 491 -23.34 -22.38 18.10
N CYS A 492 -23.66 -22.91 19.27
CA CYS A 492 -23.16 -22.40 20.55
C CYS A 492 -21.62 -22.47 20.73
N ASN A 493 -20.90 -23.24 19.91
CA ASN A 493 -19.42 -23.31 19.94
C ASN A 493 -18.74 -22.32 18.98
N LEU A 494 -19.51 -21.52 18.21
CA LEU A 494 -18.97 -20.59 17.25
C LEU A 494 -18.12 -19.53 17.94
N GLN A 495 -16.89 -19.33 17.47
CA GLN A 495 -15.89 -18.38 17.98
C GLN A 495 -15.61 -17.26 16.97
N THR A 496 -15.70 -17.55 15.67
CA THR A 496 -15.52 -16.57 14.60
C THR A 496 -16.67 -16.69 13.60
N LEU A 497 -17.32 -15.56 13.35
CA LEU A 497 -18.29 -15.38 12.28
C LEU A 497 -17.84 -14.21 11.40
N ASN A 498 -17.47 -14.50 10.16
CA ASN A 498 -17.07 -13.49 9.18
C ASN A 498 -18.13 -13.39 8.08
N LEU A 499 -18.71 -12.20 7.93
CA LEU A 499 -19.72 -11.84 6.94
C LEU A 499 -19.23 -10.64 6.09
N SER A 500 -17.93 -10.31 6.13
CA SER A 500 -17.40 -9.13 5.45
C SER A 500 -17.75 -9.13 3.96
N SER A 501 -18.00 -7.95 3.40
CA SER A 501 -18.40 -7.76 2.00
C SER A 501 -19.69 -8.50 1.59
N CYS A 502 -20.54 -8.93 2.53
CA CYS A 502 -21.88 -9.43 2.21
C CYS A 502 -22.84 -8.25 1.94
N CYS A 503 -22.66 -7.56 0.82
CA CYS A 503 -23.32 -6.28 0.55
C CYS A 503 -24.85 -6.33 0.50
N LYS A 504 -25.47 -7.51 0.32
CA LYS A 504 -26.92 -7.72 0.26
C LYS A 504 -27.56 -8.06 1.61
N ILE A 505 -26.79 -8.25 2.67
CA ILE A 505 -27.35 -8.63 3.97
C ILE A 505 -28.09 -7.44 4.59
N CYS A 506 -29.39 -7.60 4.83
CA CYS A 506 -30.23 -6.50 5.34
C CYS A 506 -30.47 -6.60 6.85
N THR A 507 -30.50 -7.82 7.39
CA THR A 507 -30.82 -8.09 8.79
C THR A 507 -29.98 -9.25 9.33
N LEU A 508 -29.69 -9.20 10.63
CA LEU A 508 -29.09 -10.31 11.37
C LEU A 508 -30.17 -11.08 12.16
N PRO A 509 -29.91 -12.36 12.51
CA PRO A 509 -30.83 -13.17 13.33
C PRO A 509 -31.20 -12.48 14.65
N THR A 510 -32.47 -12.57 15.04
CA THR A 510 -33.00 -11.91 16.24
C THR A 510 -32.34 -12.41 17.52
N LEU A 511 -31.97 -13.70 17.56
CA LEU A 511 -31.32 -14.36 18.69
C LEU A 511 -29.79 -14.48 18.53
N LEU A 512 -29.13 -13.58 17.78
CA LEU A 512 -27.67 -13.60 17.58
C LEU A 512 -26.88 -13.75 18.90
N GLY A 513 -27.38 -13.15 19.98
CA GLY A 513 -26.82 -13.24 21.33
C GLY A 513 -26.65 -14.65 21.91
N SER A 514 -27.30 -15.67 21.35
CA SER A 514 -27.14 -17.06 21.79
C SER A 514 -25.78 -17.68 21.43
N LEU A 515 -25.01 -17.03 20.54
CA LEU A 515 -23.65 -17.42 20.16
C LEU A 515 -22.65 -17.05 21.27
N THR A 516 -22.85 -17.57 22.47
CA THR A 516 -22.17 -17.11 23.69
C THR A 516 -20.65 -17.29 23.70
N ASN A 517 -20.09 -18.15 22.84
CA ASN A 517 -18.65 -18.34 22.68
C ASN A 517 -18.02 -17.48 21.56
N LEU A 518 -18.81 -16.63 20.89
CA LEU A 518 -18.33 -15.81 19.79
C LEU A 518 -17.31 -14.79 20.30
N ARG A 519 -16.14 -14.79 19.69
CA ARG A 519 -15.00 -13.89 20.00
C ARG A 519 -14.83 -12.84 18.92
N ILE A 520 -15.13 -13.16 17.67
CA ILE A 520 -14.94 -12.28 16.53
C ILE A 520 -16.20 -12.28 15.69
N LEU A 521 -16.73 -11.08 15.45
CA LEU A 521 -17.81 -10.82 14.50
C LEU A 521 -17.33 -9.75 13.52
N ASP A 522 -17.23 -10.14 12.25
CA ASP A 522 -16.88 -9.22 11.17
C ASP A 522 -18.07 -9.03 10.24
N LEU A 523 -18.55 -7.80 10.16
CA LEU A 523 -19.65 -7.32 9.33
C LEU A 523 -19.18 -6.20 8.39
N SER A 524 -17.87 -6.03 8.22
CA SER A 524 -17.33 -4.94 7.42
C SER A 524 -17.87 -4.96 5.98
N TYR A 525 -18.07 -3.79 5.37
CA TYR A 525 -18.59 -3.66 4.01
C TYR A 525 -19.99 -4.28 3.77
N CYS A 526 -20.76 -4.57 4.81
CA CYS A 526 -22.18 -4.97 4.69
C CYS A 526 -23.09 -3.73 4.50
N SER A 527 -22.95 -3.04 3.37
CA SER A 527 -23.55 -1.72 3.14
C SER A 527 -25.09 -1.64 3.28
N SER A 528 -25.82 -2.75 3.09
CA SER A 528 -27.29 -2.81 3.23
C SER A 528 -27.80 -3.00 4.67
N LEU A 529 -26.90 -3.21 5.65
CA LEU A 529 -27.28 -3.48 7.03
C LEU A 529 -27.69 -2.19 7.75
N LEU A 530 -29.00 -2.03 8.01
CA LEU A 530 -29.57 -0.80 8.59
C LEU A 530 -29.39 -0.71 10.11
N SER A 531 -29.42 -1.85 10.80
CA SER A 531 -29.40 -1.90 12.27
C SER A 531 -28.80 -3.21 12.78
N LEU A 532 -28.29 -3.18 14.00
CA LEU A 532 -27.81 -4.35 14.72
C LEU A 532 -28.86 -4.81 15.75
N PRO A 533 -29.11 -6.12 15.91
CA PRO A 533 -30.06 -6.62 16.89
C PRO A 533 -29.57 -6.34 18.32
N SER A 534 -30.47 -6.02 19.24
CA SER A 534 -30.12 -5.77 20.65
C SER A 534 -29.48 -6.99 21.33
N SER A 535 -29.81 -8.20 20.88
CA SER A 535 -29.19 -9.45 21.37
C SER A 535 -27.69 -9.54 21.09
N LEU A 536 -27.13 -8.73 20.17
CA LEU A 536 -25.68 -8.62 19.98
C LEU A 536 -24.95 -8.29 21.31
N CYS A 537 -25.61 -7.53 22.19
CA CYS A 537 -25.10 -7.18 23.51
C CYS A 537 -24.93 -8.40 24.46
N ASP A 538 -25.53 -9.54 24.16
CA ASP A 538 -25.43 -10.76 24.97
C ASP A 538 -24.16 -11.58 24.67
N LEU A 539 -23.38 -11.20 23.65
CA LEU A 539 -22.12 -11.85 23.26
C LEU A 539 -20.97 -11.52 24.23
N LYS A 540 -21.02 -12.03 25.46
CA LYS A 540 -20.09 -11.67 26.54
C LYS A 540 -18.63 -12.03 26.29
N ASN A 541 -18.34 -12.94 25.36
CA ASN A 541 -16.98 -13.34 25.00
C ASN A 541 -16.43 -12.62 23.75
N LEU A 542 -17.16 -11.63 23.21
CA LEU A 542 -16.74 -10.91 22.01
C LEU A 542 -15.51 -10.03 22.32
N HIS A 543 -14.45 -10.22 21.54
CA HIS A 543 -13.17 -9.50 21.62
C HIS A 543 -12.99 -8.52 20.46
N ASN A 544 -13.47 -8.85 19.27
CA ASN A 544 -13.38 -8.01 18.08
C ASN A 544 -14.75 -7.89 17.41
N LEU A 545 -15.21 -6.66 17.25
CA LEU A 545 -16.41 -6.30 16.52
C LEU A 545 -16.01 -5.35 15.39
N ASN A 546 -16.03 -5.85 14.15
CA ASN A 546 -15.73 -5.07 12.96
C ASN A 546 -17.03 -4.72 12.24
N LEU A 547 -17.32 -3.42 12.20
CA LEU A 547 -18.52 -2.80 11.62
C LEU A 547 -18.10 -1.74 10.59
N SER A 548 -16.90 -1.83 10.03
CA SER A 548 -16.42 -0.80 9.09
C SER A 548 -17.22 -0.77 7.79
N ALA A 549 -17.30 0.39 7.16
CA ALA A 549 -18.02 0.65 5.90
C ALA A 549 -19.51 0.24 5.93
N LEU A 550 -20.15 0.27 7.11
CA LEU A 550 -21.60 0.16 7.24
C LEU A 550 -22.26 1.51 6.97
N ASN A 551 -22.26 1.92 5.71
CA ASN A 551 -22.70 3.26 5.28
C ASN A 551 -24.14 3.62 5.69
N SER A 552 -25.02 2.62 5.86
CA SER A 552 -26.42 2.82 6.25
C SER A 552 -26.69 2.66 7.75
N LEU A 553 -25.69 2.30 8.57
CA LEU A 553 -25.86 2.15 10.01
C LEU A 553 -25.99 3.53 10.67
N VAL A 554 -27.14 3.79 11.28
CA VAL A 554 -27.44 5.10 11.90
C VAL A 554 -27.06 5.15 13.38
N ALA A 555 -27.18 4.02 14.10
CA ALA A 555 -26.92 3.92 15.52
C ALA A 555 -26.48 2.51 15.94
N LEU A 556 -25.70 2.43 17.02
CA LEU A 556 -25.38 1.18 17.71
C LEU A 556 -26.43 0.86 18.77
N PRO A 557 -26.60 -0.42 19.17
CA PRO A 557 -27.47 -0.77 20.29
C PRO A 557 -27.08 -0.06 21.58
N GLU A 558 -28.07 0.49 22.31
CA GLU A 558 -27.85 1.21 23.58
C GLU A 558 -27.13 0.37 24.66
N CYS A 559 -27.17 -0.95 24.55
CA CYS A 559 -26.53 -1.90 25.46
C CYS A 559 -25.10 -2.31 25.07
N ILE A 560 -24.47 -1.67 24.06
CA ILE A 560 -23.15 -2.08 23.55
C ILE A 560 -22.08 -2.14 24.65
N GLY A 561 -22.18 -1.26 25.66
CA GLY A 561 -21.31 -1.26 26.84
C GLY A 561 -21.29 -2.55 27.64
N SER A 562 -22.27 -3.43 27.45
CA SER A 562 -22.34 -4.72 28.15
C SER A 562 -21.37 -5.78 27.60
N LEU A 563 -20.64 -5.48 26.52
CA LEU A 563 -19.58 -6.31 25.91
C LEU A 563 -18.24 -6.12 26.63
N GLN A 564 -18.14 -6.63 27.87
CA GLN A 564 -17.03 -6.34 28.78
C GLN A 564 -15.65 -6.88 28.33
N ASN A 565 -15.61 -7.86 27.42
CA ASN A 565 -14.36 -8.43 26.89
C ASN A 565 -13.94 -7.81 25.54
N LEU A 566 -14.68 -6.83 25.02
CA LEU A 566 -14.40 -6.23 23.72
C LEU A 566 -13.09 -5.44 23.78
N ARG A 567 -12.17 -5.76 22.87
CA ARG A 567 -10.84 -5.14 22.74
C ARG A 567 -10.75 -4.25 21.50
N ILE A 568 -11.44 -4.61 20.43
CA ILE A 568 -11.43 -3.85 19.17
C ILE A 568 -12.88 -3.58 18.76
N LEU A 569 -13.18 -2.30 18.56
CA LEU A 569 -14.40 -1.82 17.94
C LEU A 569 -14.02 -0.98 16.72
N ASN A 570 -14.29 -1.50 15.53
CA ASN A 570 -14.04 -0.80 14.28
C ASN A 570 -15.37 -0.34 13.68
N LEU A 571 -15.54 0.96 13.52
CA LEU A 571 -16.68 1.65 12.94
C LEU A 571 -16.25 2.52 11.75
N SER A 572 -15.01 2.36 11.26
CA SER A 572 -14.48 3.23 10.22
C SER A 572 -15.36 3.21 8.96
N GLY A 573 -15.56 4.33 8.30
CA GLY A 573 -16.42 4.45 7.12
C GLY A 573 -17.92 4.33 7.41
N CYS A 574 -18.38 4.33 8.66
CA CYS A 574 -19.82 4.41 8.97
C CYS A 574 -20.35 5.85 8.76
N GLY A 575 -20.48 6.28 7.51
CA GLY A 575 -20.81 7.67 7.16
C GLY A 575 -22.15 8.19 7.68
N SER A 576 -23.11 7.31 7.99
CA SER A 576 -24.43 7.69 8.54
C SER A 576 -24.53 7.64 10.07
N LEU A 577 -23.48 7.21 10.77
CA LEU A 577 -23.50 7.05 12.22
C LEU A 577 -23.56 8.42 12.90
N LEU A 578 -24.64 8.69 13.65
CA LEU A 578 -24.87 10.01 14.25
C LEU A 578 -24.20 10.17 15.63
N SER A 579 -24.19 9.11 16.43
CA SER A 579 -23.67 9.12 17.80
C SER A 579 -23.28 7.73 18.28
N LEU A 580 -22.35 7.68 19.24
CA LEU A 580 -22.10 6.47 20.03
C LEU A 580 -22.99 6.46 21.29
N PRO A 581 -23.60 5.32 21.65
CA PRO A 581 -24.48 5.22 22.82
C PRO A 581 -23.69 5.48 24.11
N SER A 582 -24.36 5.99 25.15
CA SER A 582 -23.70 6.36 26.41
C SER A 582 -22.97 5.19 27.08
N SER A 583 -23.50 3.97 26.92
CA SER A 583 -22.90 2.74 27.45
C SER A 583 -21.58 2.37 26.78
N SER A 584 -21.24 2.89 25.60
CA SER A 584 -19.95 2.61 24.94
C SER A 584 -18.74 3.02 25.79
N SER A 585 -18.91 3.95 26.73
CA SER A 585 -17.90 4.29 27.74
C SER A 585 -17.62 3.16 28.76
N ASP A 586 -18.50 2.17 28.88
CA ASP A 586 -18.37 1.06 29.83
C ASP A 586 -17.56 -0.13 29.26
N LEU A 587 -16.99 0.01 28.05
CA LEU A 587 -16.10 -0.97 27.41
C LEU A 587 -14.68 -0.91 28.00
N GLN A 588 -14.52 -1.27 29.28
CA GLN A 588 -13.27 -1.06 30.04
C GLN A 588 -12.04 -1.81 29.50
N HIS A 589 -12.24 -2.85 28.68
CA HIS A 589 -11.17 -3.62 28.04
C HIS A 589 -10.85 -3.19 26.61
N LEU A 590 -11.51 -2.15 26.09
CA LEU A 590 -11.30 -1.65 24.74
C LEU A 590 -9.86 -1.12 24.60
N VAL A 591 -9.15 -1.62 23.60
CA VAL A 591 -7.77 -1.28 23.25
C VAL A 591 -7.74 -0.39 22.00
N LYS A 592 -8.59 -0.67 21.01
CA LYS A 592 -8.70 0.08 19.76
C LYS A 592 -10.15 0.48 19.49
N LEU A 593 -10.36 1.76 19.26
CA LEU A 593 -11.59 2.33 18.73
C LEU A 593 -11.25 3.04 17.41
N ASP A 594 -11.81 2.58 16.30
CA ASP A 594 -11.69 3.26 15.02
C ASP A 594 -13.05 3.78 14.60
N ILE A 595 -13.16 5.09 14.41
CA ILE A 595 -14.34 5.81 13.93
C ILE A 595 -13.98 6.68 12.70
N SER A 596 -12.85 6.40 12.05
CA SER A 596 -12.36 7.20 10.93
C SER A 596 -13.36 7.19 9.78
N GLY A 597 -13.64 8.33 9.14
CA GLY A 597 -14.63 8.42 8.06
C GLY A 597 -16.10 8.40 8.51
N CYS A 598 -16.38 8.45 9.82
CA CYS A 598 -17.74 8.68 10.34
C CYS A 598 -18.13 10.16 10.19
N GLY A 599 -18.43 10.59 8.96
CA GLY A 599 -18.63 12.00 8.62
C GLY A 599 -19.73 12.74 9.41
N LYS A 600 -20.83 12.05 9.76
CA LYS A 600 -21.97 12.61 10.53
C LYS A 600 -21.86 12.43 12.05
N LEU A 601 -20.78 11.83 12.54
CA LEU A 601 -20.62 11.59 13.97
C LEU A 601 -20.32 12.92 14.67
N CYS A 602 -21.30 13.42 15.41
CA CYS A 602 -21.23 14.75 16.03
C CYS A 602 -20.41 14.76 17.33
N GLU A 603 -20.52 13.70 18.14
CA GLU A 603 -20.01 13.67 19.51
C GLU A 603 -19.51 12.27 19.90
N LEU A 604 -18.46 12.24 20.71
CA LEU A 604 -17.94 11.03 21.36
C LEU A 604 -18.60 10.81 22.74
N PRO A 605 -18.51 9.59 23.32
CA PRO A 605 -19.10 9.28 24.61
C PRO A 605 -18.57 10.17 25.74
N LYS A 606 -19.47 10.77 26.51
CA LYS A 606 -19.13 11.75 27.57
C LYS A 606 -18.19 11.20 28.66
N MET A 607 -18.21 9.89 28.91
CA MET A 607 -17.44 9.24 29.97
C MET A 607 -16.21 8.47 29.42
N ILE A 608 -15.55 9.01 28.38
CA ILE A 608 -14.42 8.35 27.70
C ILE A 608 -13.28 7.96 28.66
N GLN A 609 -13.11 8.68 29.77
CA GLN A 609 -12.12 8.41 30.81
C GLN A 609 -12.27 7.02 31.46
N LYS A 610 -13.41 6.35 31.29
CA LYS A 610 -13.62 4.97 31.74
C LYS A 610 -12.87 3.94 30.88
N LEU A 611 -12.50 4.28 29.65
CA LEU A 611 -11.78 3.41 28.71
C LEU A 611 -10.29 3.33 29.05
N THR A 612 -9.97 2.89 30.27
CA THR A 612 -8.60 2.94 30.84
C THR A 612 -7.55 2.11 30.10
N LYS A 613 -7.95 1.18 29.23
CA LYS A 613 -7.04 0.35 28.40
C LYS A 613 -6.92 0.82 26.95
N LEU A 614 -7.61 1.87 26.56
CA LEU A 614 -7.62 2.36 25.18
C LEU A 614 -6.25 2.89 24.78
N ARG A 615 -5.64 2.28 23.77
CA ARG A 615 -4.33 2.65 23.23
C ARG A 615 -4.42 3.38 21.90
N VAL A 616 -5.44 3.08 21.10
CA VAL A 616 -5.60 3.60 19.75
C VAL A 616 -7.00 4.16 19.58
N LEU A 617 -7.09 5.46 19.26
CA LEU A 617 -8.31 6.15 18.84
C LEU A 617 -8.09 6.78 17.46
N LEU A 618 -8.68 6.19 16.43
CA LEU A 618 -8.61 6.72 15.07
C LEU A 618 -9.92 7.42 14.72
N ASN A 619 -9.84 8.70 14.37
CA ASN A 619 -10.98 9.57 14.10
C ASN A 619 -10.72 10.55 12.93
N ASN A 620 -9.92 10.12 11.96
CA ASN A 620 -9.68 10.86 10.73
C ASN A 620 -11.00 11.09 9.98
N ASN A 621 -11.12 12.16 9.21
CA ASN A 621 -12.28 12.40 8.34
C ASN A 621 -13.65 12.37 9.05
N CYS A 622 -13.71 12.72 10.34
CA CYS A 622 -14.94 12.94 11.09
C CYS A 622 -15.34 14.42 11.00
N SER A 623 -15.93 14.84 9.89
CA SER A 623 -16.16 16.27 9.56
C SER A 623 -17.10 17.00 10.51
N GLU A 624 -18.12 16.32 11.06
CA GLU A 624 -19.10 16.94 11.97
C GLU A 624 -18.76 16.81 13.46
N LEU A 625 -17.62 16.20 13.81
CA LEU A 625 -17.22 16.02 15.20
C LEU A 625 -16.98 17.39 15.86
N LYS A 626 -17.81 17.75 16.84
CA LYS A 626 -17.82 19.10 17.44
C LYS A 626 -16.66 19.35 18.39
N GLY A 627 -16.07 18.31 18.96
CA GLY A 627 -14.98 18.40 19.93
C GLY A 627 -14.67 17.08 20.62
N MET A 628 -13.49 16.98 21.22
CA MET A 628 -13.11 15.84 22.06
C MET A 628 -13.88 15.87 23.38
N PRO A 629 -14.28 14.72 23.96
CA PRO A 629 -15.01 14.67 25.22
C PRO A 629 -14.08 14.95 26.41
N ARG A 630 -14.57 15.74 27.37
CA ARG A 630 -13.84 16.05 28.61
C ARG A 630 -13.46 14.77 29.37
N GLY A 631 -12.20 14.70 29.80
CA GLY A 631 -11.65 13.52 30.48
C GLY A 631 -10.79 12.63 29.59
N ILE A 632 -10.67 12.92 28.28
CA ILE A 632 -9.75 12.22 27.38
C ILE A 632 -8.31 12.23 27.90
N GLY A 633 -7.88 13.32 28.57
CA GLY A 633 -6.55 13.43 29.18
C GLY A 633 -6.30 12.44 30.33
N LYS A 634 -7.34 11.79 30.87
CA LYS A 634 -7.24 10.74 31.89
C LYS A 634 -6.99 9.36 31.30
N VAL A 635 -7.13 9.20 29.97
CA VAL A 635 -6.85 7.95 29.26
C VAL A 635 -5.35 7.86 28.98
N VAL A 636 -4.55 7.74 30.05
CA VAL A 636 -3.08 7.78 29.99
C VAL A 636 -2.44 6.62 29.22
N SER A 637 -3.22 5.58 28.91
CA SER A 637 -2.82 4.45 28.06
C SER A 637 -2.88 4.76 26.56
N LEU A 638 -3.50 5.89 26.17
CA LEU A 638 -3.65 6.30 24.78
C LEU A 638 -2.29 6.66 24.17
N GLN A 639 -1.93 5.96 23.10
CA GLN A 639 -0.66 6.08 22.38
C GLN A 639 -0.89 6.70 21.00
N GLU A 640 -1.99 6.38 20.34
CA GLU A 640 -2.32 6.89 19.01
C GLU A 640 -3.67 7.61 19.05
N LEU A 641 -3.65 8.87 18.61
CA LEU A 641 -4.83 9.70 18.42
C LEU A 641 -4.67 10.46 17.12
N SER A 642 -5.57 10.24 16.16
CA SER A 642 -5.42 10.87 14.85
C SER A 642 -5.75 12.35 14.85
N VAL A 643 -6.91 12.75 15.40
CA VAL A 643 -7.39 14.13 15.41
C VAL A 643 -7.85 14.54 16.82
N PHE A 644 -7.29 15.61 17.35
CA PHE A 644 -7.78 16.27 18.56
C PHE A 644 -8.58 17.52 18.16
N VAL A 645 -9.91 17.45 18.25
CA VAL A 645 -10.81 18.57 17.92
C VAL A 645 -11.10 19.42 19.17
N ILE A 646 -10.78 20.71 19.09
CA ILE A 646 -11.10 21.70 20.13
C ILE A 646 -12.44 22.35 19.78
N GLY A 647 -13.49 22.02 20.55
CA GLY A 647 -14.83 22.56 20.33
C GLY A 647 -15.04 23.97 20.89
N LYS A 648 -16.03 24.70 20.37
CA LYS A 648 -16.47 26.00 20.92
C LYS A 648 -17.14 25.78 22.29
N GLN A 649 -16.56 26.32 23.36
CA GLN A 649 -17.02 26.10 24.73
C GLN A 649 -18.44 26.63 24.98
N ASP A 650 -18.85 27.67 24.25
CA ASP A 650 -20.13 28.36 24.44
C ASP A 650 -21.32 27.60 23.83
N ARG A 651 -21.06 26.57 23.00
CA ARG A 651 -22.09 25.83 22.25
C ARG A 651 -22.18 24.34 22.60
N VAL A 652 -21.17 23.77 23.27
CA VAL A 652 -21.12 22.34 23.59
C VAL A 652 -20.67 22.16 25.04
N GLU A 653 -21.61 21.79 25.92
CA GLU A 653 -21.30 21.37 27.28
C GLU A 653 -20.40 20.12 27.21
N HIS A 654 -19.25 20.15 27.90
CA HIS A 654 -18.32 19.02 28.09
C HIS A 654 -17.27 18.72 27.00
N CYS A 655 -16.86 19.68 26.17
CA CYS A 655 -15.66 19.53 25.34
C CYS A 655 -14.36 19.61 26.18
N ALA A 656 -13.33 18.85 25.78
CA ALA A 656 -11.99 18.90 26.34
C ALA A 656 -11.28 20.20 25.91
N SER A 657 -10.55 20.81 26.85
CA SER A 657 -9.55 21.83 26.49
C SER A 657 -8.31 21.17 25.92
N ILE A 658 -7.53 21.91 25.13
CA ILE A 658 -6.23 21.47 24.59
C ILE A 658 -5.26 21.05 25.70
N SER A 659 -5.41 21.56 26.92
CA SER A 659 -4.61 21.16 28.09
C SER A 659 -4.78 19.69 28.47
N GLU A 660 -5.85 19.01 28.04
CA GLU A 660 -6.01 17.57 28.26
C GLU A 660 -5.01 16.71 27.49
N LEU A 661 -4.31 17.28 26.50
CA LEU A 661 -3.18 16.60 25.85
C LEU A 661 -2.00 16.40 26.80
N ALA A 662 -1.87 17.17 27.90
CA ALA A 662 -0.70 17.22 28.77
C ALA A 662 -0.11 15.83 29.11
N HIS A 663 -0.96 14.92 29.57
CA HIS A 663 -0.53 13.62 30.11
C HIS A 663 -0.52 12.47 29.10
N LEU A 664 -0.98 12.70 27.86
CA LEU A 664 -1.05 11.68 26.82
C LEU A 664 0.30 11.50 26.14
N LYS A 665 0.88 10.29 26.16
CA LYS A 665 2.18 10.01 25.54
C LYS A 665 2.01 9.59 24.08
N LEU A 666 1.50 10.51 23.28
CA LEU A 666 1.16 10.26 21.88
C LEU A 666 2.39 10.03 21.01
N VAL A 667 2.27 9.10 20.06
CA VAL A 667 3.26 8.75 19.04
C VAL A 667 2.64 8.82 17.64
N GLY A 668 3.46 8.85 16.60
CA GLY A 668 2.99 8.79 15.21
C GLY A 668 2.47 10.13 14.69
N LYS A 669 1.22 10.17 14.23
CA LYS A 669 0.62 11.35 13.57
C LYS A 669 -0.45 11.96 14.47
N LEU A 670 -0.51 13.28 14.56
CA LEU A 670 -1.55 14.02 15.28
C LEU A 670 -1.98 15.26 14.49
N GLU A 671 -3.29 15.44 14.32
CA GLU A 671 -3.92 16.66 13.84
C GLU A 671 -4.64 17.35 15.01
N ILE A 672 -4.45 18.67 15.18
CA ILE A 672 -5.14 19.47 16.18
C ILE A 672 -5.99 20.50 15.46
N ASN A 673 -7.31 20.34 15.59
CA ASN A 673 -8.30 21.16 14.89
C ASN A 673 -9.00 22.12 15.84
N GLY A 674 -9.48 23.25 15.30
CA GLY A 674 -10.21 24.23 16.08
C GLY A 674 -9.33 25.07 17.01
N LEU A 675 -8.06 25.30 16.66
CA LEU A 675 -7.14 26.10 17.49
C LEU A 675 -7.61 27.55 17.72
N GLY A 676 -8.50 28.08 16.87
CA GLY A 676 -9.18 29.36 17.09
C GLY A 676 -10.14 29.38 18.29
N ASN A 677 -10.51 28.21 18.83
CA ASN A 677 -11.39 28.05 19.98
C ASN A 677 -10.62 27.93 21.32
N VAL A 678 -9.28 28.00 21.31
CA VAL A 678 -8.47 28.01 22.53
C VAL A 678 -8.79 29.28 23.33
N THR A 679 -9.11 29.11 24.61
CA THR A 679 -9.58 30.20 25.49
C THR A 679 -8.48 30.81 26.36
N SER A 680 -7.29 30.19 26.41
CA SER A 680 -6.14 30.68 27.17
C SER A 680 -4.82 30.16 26.59
N PRO A 681 -3.80 31.02 26.40
CA PRO A 681 -2.47 30.57 26.01
C PRO A 681 -1.81 29.60 27.01
N VAL A 682 -2.23 29.63 28.27
CA VAL A 682 -1.73 28.72 29.31
C VAL A 682 -2.13 27.27 29.02
N ASP A 683 -3.33 27.06 28.48
CA ASP A 683 -3.80 25.72 28.11
C ASP A 683 -3.00 25.12 26.96
N ALA A 684 -2.64 25.96 25.97
CA ALA A 684 -1.77 25.56 24.86
C ALA A 684 -0.38 25.14 25.37
N LYS A 685 0.17 25.86 26.36
CA LYS A 685 1.43 25.48 27.00
C LYS A 685 1.30 24.17 27.77
N ALA A 686 0.18 23.95 28.44
CA ALA A 686 -0.08 22.71 29.18
C ALA A 686 -0.20 21.48 28.26
N ALA A 687 -0.60 21.65 27.00
CA ALA A 687 -0.66 20.56 26.02
C ALA A 687 0.69 19.83 25.82
N ASN A 688 1.79 20.55 26.07
CA ASN A 688 3.15 20.01 26.15
C ASN A 688 3.56 19.17 24.92
N LEU A 689 3.45 19.77 23.72
CA LEU A 689 3.76 19.09 22.45
C LEU A 689 5.22 18.65 22.33
N ILE A 690 6.14 19.32 23.06
CA ILE A 690 7.56 18.99 23.07
C ILE A 690 7.86 17.62 23.72
N GLU A 691 7.00 17.10 24.58
CA GLU A 691 7.13 15.76 25.16
C GLU A 691 6.42 14.66 24.34
N LYS A 692 5.73 15.02 23.26
CA LYS A 692 5.07 14.05 22.39
C LYS A 692 6.06 13.52 21.36
N ASN A 693 6.14 12.21 21.18
CA ASN A 693 7.08 11.56 20.27
C ASN A 693 6.44 11.37 18.89
N LEU A 694 5.96 12.48 18.32
CA LEU A 694 5.26 12.53 17.02
C LEU A 694 6.25 12.60 15.85
N ARG A 695 5.86 12.00 14.73
CA ARG A 695 6.53 12.14 13.42
C ARG A 695 5.80 13.13 12.50
N SER A 696 4.49 13.28 12.65
CA SER A 696 3.70 14.23 11.85
C SER A 696 2.74 15.02 12.75
N LEU A 697 2.69 16.33 12.53
CA LEU A 697 1.83 17.26 13.26
C LEU A 697 1.13 18.20 12.29
N LYS A 698 -0.20 18.27 12.39
CA LYS A 698 -1.02 19.24 11.67
C LYS A 698 -1.75 20.14 12.66
N LEU A 699 -1.62 21.45 12.50
CA LEU A 699 -2.27 22.46 13.33
C LEU A 699 -3.25 23.26 12.47
N VAL A 700 -4.54 23.23 12.82
CA VAL A 700 -5.60 23.89 12.04
C VAL A 700 -6.36 24.91 12.88
N TRP A 701 -6.33 26.15 12.44
CA TRP A 701 -7.25 27.20 12.87
C TRP A 701 -8.48 27.15 11.97
N ASN A 702 -9.62 26.69 12.51
CA ASN A 702 -10.87 26.62 11.76
C ASN A 702 -11.37 28.05 11.43
N VAL A 703 -11.00 28.57 10.27
CA VAL A 703 -11.61 29.77 9.68
C VAL A 703 -12.83 29.27 8.91
N LEU A 704 -14.04 29.44 9.48
CA LEU A 704 -15.25 29.26 8.69
C LEU A 704 -15.18 30.22 7.50
N SER A 705 -15.27 29.65 6.31
CA SER A 705 -15.35 30.38 5.06
C SER A 705 -16.47 31.43 5.12
N GLY A 706 -16.12 32.71 4.95
CA GLY A 706 -17.02 33.69 4.32
C GLY A 706 -17.79 34.66 5.20
N GLU A 707 -17.74 34.60 6.53
CA GLU A 707 -18.29 35.69 7.36
C GLU A 707 -17.16 36.60 7.85
N GLU A 708 -17.23 37.87 7.45
CA GLU A 708 -16.37 38.94 7.96
C GLU A 708 -16.55 39.08 9.48
N GLY A 709 -15.73 38.36 10.22
CA GLY A 709 -15.66 38.42 11.67
C GLY A 709 -14.69 37.37 12.20
N MET A 710 -13.55 37.81 12.74
CA MET A 710 -12.77 36.96 13.65
C MET A 710 -13.62 36.72 14.90
N ASP A 711 -14.49 35.71 14.88
CA ASP A 711 -15.10 35.12 16.08
C ASP A 711 -14.04 34.26 16.80
N THR A 712 -12.87 34.85 17.06
CA THR A 712 -11.83 34.26 17.89
C THR A 712 -12.10 34.65 19.33
N VAL A 713 -12.07 33.67 20.25
CA VAL A 713 -12.38 33.91 21.67
C VAL A 713 -11.36 34.83 22.34
N LEU A 714 -10.11 34.82 21.84
CA LEU A 714 -8.99 35.55 22.43
C LEU A 714 -8.69 36.88 21.72
N PRO A 715 -8.19 37.88 22.48
CA PRO A 715 -7.54 39.04 21.91
C PRO A 715 -6.36 38.63 21.02
N ALA A 716 -6.06 39.48 20.05
CA ALA A 716 -5.18 39.10 18.97
C ALA A 716 -3.71 38.85 19.43
N GLU A 717 -3.24 39.51 20.48
CA GLU A 717 -1.92 39.27 21.10
C GLU A 717 -1.82 37.89 21.79
N GLU A 718 -2.91 37.40 22.37
CA GLU A 718 -2.94 36.11 23.04
C GLU A 718 -2.95 34.94 22.02
N ILE A 719 -3.53 35.14 20.83
CA ILE A 719 -3.52 34.15 19.74
C ILE A 719 -2.09 33.83 19.29
N ASP A 720 -1.22 34.84 19.15
CA ASP A 720 0.20 34.61 18.83
C ASP A 720 0.86 33.77 19.92
N THR A 721 0.52 34.05 21.18
CA THR A 721 1.04 33.31 22.35
C THR A 721 0.57 31.84 22.35
N VAL A 722 -0.61 31.54 21.80
CA VAL A 722 -1.07 30.14 21.62
C VAL A 722 -0.12 29.38 20.70
N LEU A 723 0.20 29.92 19.52
CA LEU A 723 1.11 29.25 18.57
C LEU A 723 2.55 29.20 19.10
N GLU A 724 3.00 30.23 19.84
CA GLU A 724 4.29 30.21 20.55
C GLU A 724 4.41 29.03 21.52
N ASN A 725 3.33 28.71 22.24
CA ASN A 725 3.30 27.65 23.25
C ASN A 725 3.13 26.23 22.67
N LEU A 726 2.93 26.08 21.35
CA LEU A 726 2.73 24.79 20.68
C LEU A 726 4.00 24.27 19.99
N GLN A 727 5.16 24.46 20.62
CA GLN A 727 6.44 23.95 20.09
C GLN A 727 6.45 22.41 20.02
N PRO A 728 6.67 21.80 18.85
CA PRO A 728 6.77 20.35 18.70
C PRO A 728 8.13 19.77 19.15
N HIS A 729 8.20 18.45 19.30
CA HIS A 729 9.45 17.72 19.56
C HIS A 729 10.38 17.72 18.33
N GLN A 730 11.70 17.71 18.55
CA GLN A 730 12.75 17.65 17.51
C GLN A 730 12.73 16.43 16.57
N LYS A 731 11.89 15.41 16.84
CA LYS A 731 11.78 14.19 16.02
C LYS A 731 10.71 14.32 14.92
N LEU A 732 10.04 15.45 14.86
CA LEU A 732 9.02 15.72 13.87
C LEU A 732 9.63 15.72 12.47
N GLU A 733 9.01 14.97 11.57
CA GLU A 733 9.37 14.87 10.15
C GLU A 733 8.44 15.74 9.30
N ASN A 734 7.15 15.81 9.63
CA ASN A 734 6.16 16.55 8.83
C ASN A 734 5.39 17.57 9.69
N LEU A 735 5.33 18.82 9.23
CA LEU A 735 4.61 19.91 9.90
C LEU A 735 3.64 20.59 8.94
N LYS A 736 2.36 20.65 9.29
CA LYS A 736 1.36 21.42 8.57
C LYS A 736 0.72 22.48 9.47
N LEU A 737 0.65 23.71 8.99
CA LEU A 737 -0.07 24.81 9.64
C LEU A 737 -1.09 25.40 8.67
N GLU A 738 -2.35 25.46 9.10
CA GLU A 738 -3.46 25.91 8.27
C GLU A 738 -4.38 26.90 8.99
N GLY A 739 -4.80 27.97 8.29
CA GLY A 739 -5.85 28.89 8.75
C GLY A 739 -5.40 29.96 9.76
N TYR A 740 -4.11 30.08 10.03
CA TYR A 740 -3.57 31.01 11.03
C TYR A 740 -3.62 32.48 10.55
N ALA A 741 -4.69 33.19 10.88
CA ALA A 741 -4.97 34.52 10.30
C ALA A 741 -4.05 35.68 10.77
N ARG A 742 -3.25 35.50 11.82
CA ARG A 742 -2.42 36.58 12.42
C ARG A 742 -1.16 36.91 11.62
N GLY A 743 -0.59 35.95 10.90
CA GLY A 743 0.59 36.13 10.05
C GLY A 743 1.95 36.26 10.76
N LYS A 744 1.99 36.31 12.11
CA LYS A 744 3.24 36.32 12.89
C LYS A 744 3.60 34.93 13.39
N PHE A 745 4.69 34.36 12.87
CA PHE A 745 5.18 33.04 13.29
C PHE A 745 5.89 33.09 14.66
N PRO A 746 5.89 31.96 15.39
CA PRO A 746 6.48 31.89 16.72
C PRO A 746 8.01 31.91 16.68
N SER A 747 8.64 32.24 17.80
CA SER A 747 10.10 32.39 17.92
C SER A 747 10.86 31.10 17.60
N TRP A 748 10.26 29.94 17.91
CA TRP A 748 10.81 28.63 17.59
C TRP A 748 10.80 28.32 16.07
N MET A 749 9.95 28.98 15.28
CA MET A 749 10.00 28.95 13.81
C MET A 749 10.87 30.05 13.22
N MET A 750 10.82 31.27 13.75
CA MET A 750 11.54 32.40 13.16
C MET A 750 13.03 32.41 13.48
N ASN A 751 13.41 32.06 14.71
CA ASN A 751 14.78 32.27 15.20
C ASN A 751 15.53 30.98 15.51
N ARG A 752 14.83 29.84 15.65
CA ARG A 752 15.41 28.59 16.17
C ARG A 752 15.01 27.34 15.39
N ILE A 753 14.42 27.47 14.19
CA ILE A 753 13.81 26.35 13.48
C ILE A 753 14.76 25.18 13.23
N GLY A 754 16.01 25.44 12.82
CA GLY A 754 17.01 24.38 12.62
C GLY A 754 17.39 23.62 13.90
N SER A 755 17.28 24.26 15.08
CA SER A 755 17.56 23.63 16.37
C SER A 755 16.32 22.98 17.01
N CYS A 756 15.14 23.52 16.73
CA CYS A 756 13.86 23.07 17.26
C CYS A 756 13.28 21.90 16.45
N LEU A 757 13.47 21.90 15.12
CA LEU A 757 12.92 20.93 14.19
C LEU A 757 13.99 20.43 13.19
N PRO A 758 15.13 19.89 13.66
CA PRO A 758 16.26 19.53 12.79
C PRO A 758 15.94 18.41 11.77
N ASN A 759 14.94 17.56 12.05
CA ASN A 759 14.60 16.39 11.26
C ASN A 759 13.43 16.61 10.29
N LEU A 760 13.00 17.85 10.08
CA LEU A 760 11.84 18.16 9.25
C LEU A 760 12.13 17.85 7.77
N VAL A 761 11.27 17.03 7.17
CA VAL A 761 11.29 16.57 5.78
C VAL A 761 10.24 17.29 4.94
N GLU A 762 9.07 17.54 5.52
CA GLU A 762 7.93 18.16 4.85
C GLU A 762 7.37 19.33 5.68
N ILE A 763 7.13 20.47 5.03
CA ILE A 763 6.38 21.57 5.62
C ILE A 763 5.28 22.10 4.70
N GLN A 764 4.07 22.24 5.23
CA GLN A 764 2.93 22.85 4.54
C GLN A 764 2.40 24.06 5.32
N LEU A 765 2.36 25.22 4.67
CA LEU A 765 1.77 26.45 5.21
C LEU A 765 0.60 26.87 4.32
N ALA A 766 -0.60 26.94 4.88
CA ALA A 766 -1.81 27.20 4.10
C ALA A 766 -2.78 28.19 4.76
N ASN A 767 -3.45 29.01 3.97
CA ASN A 767 -4.54 29.89 4.43
C ASN A 767 -4.09 30.88 5.53
N ILE A 768 -2.97 31.58 5.33
CA ILE A 768 -2.37 32.54 6.29
C ILE A 768 -2.35 33.94 5.65
N PRO A 769 -3.50 34.65 5.60
CA PRO A 769 -3.67 35.83 4.75
C PRO A 769 -2.81 37.05 5.12
N ARG A 770 -2.45 37.21 6.40
CA ARG A 770 -1.67 38.36 6.89
C ARG A 770 -0.16 38.12 6.95
N CYS A 771 0.33 36.96 6.52
CA CYS A 771 1.75 36.65 6.54
C CYS A 771 2.48 37.39 5.41
N SER A 772 3.41 38.27 5.76
CA SER A 772 4.25 39.01 4.80
C SER A 772 5.60 38.36 4.52
N SER A 773 6.09 37.49 5.41
CA SER A 773 7.42 36.85 5.30
C SER A 773 7.39 35.44 5.88
N LEU A 774 8.01 34.49 5.18
CA LEU A 774 8.16 33.12 5.66
C LEU A 774 9.24 33.01 6.75
N PRO A 775 9.18 31.97 7.61
CA PRO A 775 10.30 31.60 8.48
C PRO A 775 11.53 31.21 7.63
N PRO A 776 12.74 31.17 8.21
CA PRO A 776 13.95 30.83 7.48
C PRO A 776 14.05 29.31 7.22
N LEU A 777 13.15 28.79 6.39
CA LEU A 777 12.96 27.35 6.14
C LEU A 777 14.18 26.71 5.46
N GLY A 778 15.03 27.48 4.78
CA GLY A 778 16.27 26.96 4.17
C GLY A 778 17.30 26.47 5.21
N GLN A 779 17.19 26.88 6.47
CA GLN A 779 18.06 26.36 7.54
C GLN A 779 17.80 24.88 7.88
N LEU A 780 16.78 24.26 7.29
CA LEU A 780 16.41 22.86 7.52
C LEU A 780 17.19 21.93 6.57
N PRO A 781 18.10 21.08 7.08
CA PRO A 781 19.01 20.29 6.24
C PRO A 781 18.33 19.14 5.50
N PHE A 782 17.20 18.63 6.00
CA PHE A 782 16.50 17.47 5.46
C PHE A 782 15.18 17.80 4.76
N LEU A 783 14.83 19.09 4.62
CA LEU A 783 13.58 19.51 4.02
C LEU A 783 13.57 19.16 2.52
N LYS A 784 12.68 18.24 2.12
CA LYS A 784 12.50 17.77 0.75
C LYS A 784 11.25 18.36 0.09
N GLU A 785 10.24 18.67 0.87
CA GLU A 785 8.93 19.10 0.36
C GLU A 785 8.46 20.38 1.07
N LEU A 786 8.18 21.42 0.29
CA LEU A 786 7.68 22.70 0.76
C LEU A 786 6.42 23.07 -0.02
N THR A 787 5.30 23.22 0.71
CA THR A 787 4.04 23.69 0.14
C THR A 787 3.61 24.99 0.82
N VAL A 788 3.36 26.04 0.03
CA VAL A 788 2.84 27.33 0.49
C VAL A 788 1.59 27.67 -0.32
N ARG A 789 0.41 27.67 0.32
CA ARG A 789 -0.87 27.89 -0.35
C ARG A 789 -1.68 29.03 0.28
N ASN A 790 -2.33 29.84 -0.55
CA ASN A 790 -3.25 30.89 -0.13
C ASN A 790 -2.65 31.83 0.95
N MET A 791 -1.54 32.47 0.59
CA MET A 791 -0.81 33.43 1.43
C MET A 791 -0.62 34.76 0.66
N PRO A 792 -1.70 35.53 0.45
CA PRO A 792 -1.74 36.67 -0.46
C PRO A 792 -0.91 37.90 -0.09
N ALA A 793 -0.34 37.98 1.12
CA ALA A 793 0.48 39.12 1.56
C ALA A 793 1.99 38.91 1.34
N ILE A 794 2.43 37.71 0.95
CA ILE A 794 3.85 37.41 0.70
C ILE A 794 4.29 38.03 -0.62
N THR A 795 5.37 38.81 -0.58
CA THR A 795 5.97 39.45 -1.76
C THR A 795 7.25 38.77 -2.25
N ASN A 796 7.98 38.06 -1.38
CA ASN A 796 9.17 37.26 -1.67
C ASN A 796 9.27 36.04 -0.73
N LEU A 797 10.08 35.03 -1.09
CA LEU A 797 10.22 33.77 -0.33
C LEU A 797 11.40 33.76 0.65
N GLY A 798 12.13 34.87 0.80
CA GLY A 798 13.40 34.93 1.52
C GLY A 798 14.61 34.49 0.69
N VAL A 799 15.79 34.53 1.31
CA VAL A 799 17.10 34.31 0.66
C VAL A 799 17.88 33.14 1.26
N ASP A 800 17.22 32.27 2.04
CA ASP A 800 17.87 31.11 2.64
C ASP A 800 18.15 30.01 1.61
N LYS A 801 19.30 29.33 1.72
CA LYS A 801 19.67 28.20 0.86
C LYS A 801 18.89 26.95 1.25
N PHE A 802 18.31 26.22 0.29
CA PHE A 802 17.56 24.98 0.49
C PHE A 802 18.33 23.76 -0.01
N PRO A 803 19.15 23.10 0.83
CA PRO A 803 20.13 22.11 0.36
C PRO A 803 19.54 20.81 -0.16
N ALA A 804 18.35 20.40 0.32
CA ALA A 804 17.76 19.09 0.03
C ALA A 804 16.36 19.16 -0.62
N LEU A 805 15.84 20.36 -0.90
CA LEU A 805 14.47 20.56 -1.38
C LEU A 805 14.30 19.97 -2.78
N ARG A 806 13.35 19.06 -2.95
CA ARG A 806 13.03 18.35 -4.20
C ARG A 806 11.73 18.81 -4.82
N SER A 807 10.74 19.15 -4.00
CA SER A 807 9.42 19.59 -4.44
C SER A 807 9.04 20.92 -3.80
N LEU A 808 8.67 21.89 -4.63
CA LEU A 808 8.17 23.20 -4.21
C LEU A 808 6.80 23.46 -4.84
N GLU A 809 5.80 23.70 -4.02
CA GLU A 809 4.48 24.14 -4.46
C GLU A 809 4.14 25.51 -3.89
N LEU A 810 3.83 26.45 -4.79
CA LEU A 810 3.34 27.79 -4.49
C LEU A 810 1.97 27.96 -5.15
N SER A 811 0.94 28.19 -4.34
CA SER A 811 -0.44 28.32 -4.82
C SER A 811 -1.15 29.55 -4.27
N CYS A 812 -1.91 30.26 -5.10
CA CYS A 812 -2.78 31.37 -4.71
C CYS A 812 -1.99 32.50 -4.00
N MET A 813 -0.96 33.02 -4.67
CA MET A 813 -0.05 34.06 -4.14
C MET A 813 -0.03 35.29 -5.07
N PRO A 814 -1.11 36.10 -5.09
CA PRO A 814 -1.34 37.15 -6.10
C PRO A 814 -0.32 38.31 -6.15
N VAL A 815 0.44 38.54 -5.07
CA VAL A 815 1.41 39.65 -4.97
C VAL A 815 2.86 39.20 -4.89
N LEU A 816 3.12 37.88 -4.99
CA LEU A 816 4.47 37.33 -5.00
C LEU A 816 5.19 37.79 -6.28
N ARG A 817 6.27 38.55 -6.14
CA ARG A 817 7.00 39.17 -7.28
C ARG A 817 8.40 38.60 -7.43
N GLU A 818 9.18 38.70 -6.36
CA GLU A 818 10.61 38.40 -6.38
C GLU A 818 10.84 36.98 -5.87
N TRP A 819 11.36 36.12 -6.74
CA TRP A 819 11.84 34.80 -6.37
C TRP A 819 13.31 34.64 -6.70
N VAL A 820 14.16 34.92 -5.71
CA VAL A 820 15.61 34.77 -5.83
C VAL A 820 15.96 33.29 -5.88
N THR A 821 16.74 32.90 -6.88
CA THR A 821 17.15 31.49 -7.12
C THR A 821 18.66 31.27 -6.96
N VAL A 822 19.44 32.36 -6.95
CA VAL A 822 20.91 32.36 -6.84
C VAL A 822 21.34 33.45 -5.86
N LEU A 823 22.28 33.13 -4.96
CA LEU A 823 22.95 34.08 -4.07
C LEU A 823 24.33 34.46 -4.63
N THR A 824 24.73 35.71 -4.44
CA THR A 824 26.12 36.14 -4.62
C THR A 824 26.81 36.20 -3.26
N VAL A 825 27.86 35.39 -3.08
CA VAL A 825 28.64 35.30 -1.84
C VAL A 825 30.09 35.65 -2.18
N ASP A 826 30.77 36.44 -1.35
CA ASP A 826 32.20 36.67 -1.53
C ASP A 826 32.97 35.45 -0.99
N ASP A 827 33.89 34.90 -1.79
CA ASP A 827 34.80 33.85 -1.36
C ASP A 827 35.85 34.38 -0.34
N GLU A 828 36.66 33.49 0.23
CA GLU A 828 37.72 33.86 1.20
C GLU A 828 38.76 34.83 0.61
N GLU A 829 38.78 35.00 -0.72
CA GLU A 829 39.69 35.86 -1.49
C GLU A 829 39.00 37.17 -1.96
N GLY A 830 37.72 37.39 -1.60
CA GLY A 830 36.94 38.57 -1.96
C GLY A 830 36.36 38.57 -3.38
N ARG A 831 36.29 37.42 -4.06
CA ARG A 831 35.65 37.27 -5.37
C ARG A 831 34.18 36.90 -5.20
N ARG A 832 33.31 37.48 -6.03
CA ARG A 832 31.87 37.18 -6.04
C ARG A 832 31.59 35.81 -6.65
N GLU A 833 31.25 34.83 -5.83
CA GLU A 833 30.76 33.50 -6.22
C GLU A 833 29.23 33.47 -6.30
N ARG A 834 28.68 32.81 -7.33
CA ARG A 834 27.22 32.59 -7.48
C ARG A 834 26.84 31.19 -6.98
N VAL A 835 26.01 31.13 -5.94
CA VAL A 835 25.59 29.87 -5.29
C VAL A 835 24.10 29.63 -5.52
N PRO A 836 23.68 28.47 -6.05
CA PRO A 836 22.26 28.17 -6.23
C PRO A 836 21.55 27.98 -4.88
N ILE A 837 20.37 28.58 -4.75
CA ILE A 837 19.50 28.43 -3.57
C ILE A 837 18.84 27.05 -3.55
N PHE A 838 18.47 26.51 -4.72
CA PHE A 838 17.70 25.27 -4.87
C PHE A 838 18.46 24.19 -5.67
N PRO A 839 19.60 23.67 -5.19
CA PRO A 839 20.44 22.73 -5.94
C PRO A 839 19.75 21.40 -6.29
N CYS A 840 18.72 20.98 -5.54
CA CYS A 840 18.08 19.66 -5.71
C CYS A 840 16.61 19.72 -6.15
N LEU A 841 16.09 20.89 -6.51
CA LEU A 841 14.67 21.09 -6.81
C LEU A 841 14.30 20.50 -8.17
N THR A 842 13.55 19.40 -8.16
CA THR A 842 13.17 18.67 -9.39
C THR A 842 11.71 18.90 -9.79
N HIS A 843 10.81 19.13 -8.84
CA HIS A 843 9.39 19.35 -9.08
C HIS A 843 8.98 20.75 -8.61
N LEU A 844 8.36 21.52 -9.51
CA LEU A 844 7.92 22.87 -9.24
C LEU A 844 6.46 23.06 -9.69
N TYR A 845 5.61 23.47 -8.75
CA TYR A 845 4.21 23.75 -8.98
C TYR A 845 3.92 25.22 -8.66
N LEU A 846 3.53 25.99 -9.67
CA LEU A 846 3.22 27.42 -9.60
C LEU A 846 1.77 27.65 -10.00
N LYS A 847 0.85 27.74 -9.04
CA LYS A 847 -0.59 27.86 -9.31
C LYS A 847 -1.11 29.22 -8.83
N GLU A 848 -1.77 29.97 -9.69
CA GLU A 848 -2.34 31.29 -9.36
C GLU A 848 -1.30 32.26 -8.74
N CYS A 849 -0.11 32.31 -9.36
CA CYS A 849 1.01 33.19 -8.98
C CYS A 849 1.31 34.20 -10.12
N PRO A 850 0.40 35.14 -10.42
CA PRO A 850 0.40 35.91 -11.67
C PRO A 850 1.54 36.94 -11.82
N LYS A 851 2.24 37.29 -10.74
CA LYS A 851 3.32 38.29 -10.73
C LYS A 851 4.71 37.70 -10.46
N LEU A 852 4.78 36.38 -10.25
CA LEU A 852 6.00 35.70 -9.83
C LEU A 852 7.02 35.70 -10.97
N ARG A 853 8.25 36.10 -10.65
CA ARG A 853 9.39 36.07 -11.58
C ARG A 853 10.61 35.46 -10.89
N PRO A 854 11.20 34.39 -11.46
CA PRO A 854 12.46 33.84 -10.97
C PRO A 854 13.62 34.75 -11.37
N GLU A 855 14.46 35.12 -10.41
CA GLU A 855 15.67 35.91 -10.64
C GLU A 855 16.93 35.10 -10.28
N PRO A 856 17.92 34.95 -11.19
CA PRO A 856 17.92 35.45 -12.56
C PRO A 856 17.13 34.57 -13.56
N CYS A 857 16.88 33.30 -13.24
CA CYS A 857 16.11 32.36 -14.06
C CYS A 857 15.66 31.17 -13.19
N LEU A 858 14.93 30.21 -13.76
CA LEU A 858 14.57 28.97 -13.05
C LEU A 858 15.80 28.17 -12.61
N PRO A 859 15.75 27.46 -11.47
CA PRO A 859 16.81 26.54 -11.06
C PRO A 859 17.03 25.44 -12.11
N ALA A 860 18.29 25.17 -12.45
CA ALA A 860 18.68 24.25 -13.53
C ALA A 860 18.35 22.77 -13.28
N SER A 861 17.99 22.41 -12.05
CA SER A 861 17.62 21.07 -11.61
C SER A 861 16.13 20.74 -11.80
N VAL A 862 15.32 21.73 -12.19
CA VAL A 862 13.86 21.54 -12.34
C VAL A 862 13.58 20.70 -13.57
N GLY A 863 13.10 19.47 -13.35
CA GLY A 863 12.71 18.52 -14.39
C GLY A 863 11.23 18.54 -14.72
N PHE A 864 10.39 18.86 -13.73
CA PHE A 864 8.94 18.89 -13.83
C PHE A 864 8.41 20.28 -13.41
N LEU A 865 7.62 20.91 -14.27
CA LEU A 865 7.04 22.24 -14.04
C LEU A 865 5.56 22.29 -14.36
N THR A 866 4.73 22.64 -13.36
CA THR A 866 3.32 23.00 -13.57
C THR A 866 3.13 24.49 -13.34
N ILE A 867 2.54 25.20 -14.30
CA ILE A 867 2.16 26.60 -14.20
C ILE A 867 0.65 26.73 -14.44
N SER A 868 -0.07 27.35 -13.51
CA SER A 868 -1.51 27.56 -13.62
C SER A 868 -1.91 28.99 -13.28
N GLY A 869 -2.93 29.54 -13.95
CA GLY A 869 -3.54 30.82 -13.56
C GLY A 869 -2.62 32.04 -13.67
N THR A 870 -1.77 32.09 -14.71
CA THR A 870 -0.86 33.22 -14.99
C THR A 870 -1.19 33.91 -16.31
N SER A 871 -0.56 35.06 -16.59
CA SER A 871 -0.71 35.77 -17.86
C SER A 871 0.36 35.33 -18.88
N SER A 872 0.06 35.41 -20.18
CA SER A 872 1.03 35.11 -21.24
C SER A 872 2.37 35.83 -21.06
N GLY A 873 2.34 37.13 -20.76
CA GLY A 873 3.56 37.91 -20.53
C GLY A 873 4.38 37.41 -19.33
N ASN A 874 3.73 36.96 -18.25
CA ASN A 874 4.44 36.43 -17.08
C ASN A 874 4.96 35.01 -17.32
N LEU A 875 4.23 34.20 -18.09
CA LEU A 875 4.70 32.88 -18.54
C LEU A 875 6.00 33.02 -19.34
N SER A 876 6.09 33.98 -20.26
CA SER A 876 7.32 34.27 -21.01
C SER A 876 8.50 34.58 -20.09
N LEU A 877 8.28 35.41 -19.06
CA LEU A 877 9.31 35.82 -18.10
C LEU A 877 9.79 34.67 -17.20
N ILE A 878 8.87 33.79 -16.76
CA ILE A 878 9.23 32.60 -15.97
C ILE A 878 10.14 31.67 -16.78
N LEU A 879 9.89 31.58 -18.09
CA LEU A 879 10.62 30.72 -19.02
C LEU A 879 11.80 31.43 -19.69
N GLU A 880 12.02 32.72 -19.42
CA GLU A 880 13.06 33.53 -20.05
C GLU A 880 14.46 33.18 -19.52
N ARG A 881 15.48 33.38 -20.37
CA ARG A 881 16.88 33.10 -20.04
C ARG A 881 17.46 34.24 -19.20
N ALA A 882 18.36 33.91 -18.28
CA ALA A 882 19.21 34.91 -17.64
C ALA A 882 20.10 35.58 -18.70
N THR A 883 19.92 36.88 -18.96
CA THR A 883 20.88 37.68 -19.74
C THR A 883 22.13 37.94 -18.89
N PRO A 884 23.35 37.95 -19.48
CA PRO A 884 24.55 38.38 -18.75
C PRO A 884 24.33 39.80 -18.23
N LEU A 885 24.53 40.01 -16.92
CA LEU A 885 24.61 41.36 -16.37
C LEU A 885 25.89 41.98 -16.91
N ASP A 886 25.73 43.03 -17.72
CA ASP A 886 26.81 43.85 -18.25
C ASP A 886 27.36 44.73 -17.12
N ASP A 887 28.19 44.14 -16.25
CA ASP A 887 28.99 44.91 -15.29
C ASP A 887 30.36 45.10 -15.93
N GLY A 888 30.58 46.27 -16.53
CA GLY A 888 31.80 46.61 -17.25
C GLY A 888 33.02 46.51 -16.33
N GLY A 889 33.85 45.49 -16.54
CA GLY A 889 35.14 45.35 -15.89
C GLY A 889 35.74 43.95 -16.00
N ASP A 890 36.71 43.82 -16.90
CA ASP A 890 37.72 42.76 -17.08
C ASP A 890 37.35 41.27 -16.91
N ALA A 891 37.66 40.55 -17.98
CA ALA A 891 37.47 39.12 -18.16
C ALA A 891 38.26 38.26 -17.14
N ALA A 892 37.53 37.46 -16.36
CA ALA A 892 37.88 36.08 -16.01
C ALA A 892 36.61 35.35 -15.50
N ASP A 893 36.17 34.32 -16.22
CA ASP A 893 35.19 33.29 -15.85
C ASP A 893 33.82 33.74 -15.28
N SER A 894 33.00 34.39 -16.12
CA SER A 894 31.55 34.42 -15.88
C SER A 894 30.89 33.13 -16.38
N LEU A 895 30.90 32.10 -15.52
CA LEU A 895 30.07 30.91 -15.68
C LEU A 895 28.60 31.35 -15.79
N GLN A 896 28.08 31.38 -17.02
CA GLN A 896 26.65 31.47 -17.30
C GLN A 896 25.95 30.33 -16.55
N PRO A 897 24.80 30.55 -15.88
CA PRO A 897 23.97 29.43 -15.48
C PRO A 897 23.64 28.62 -16.75
N PRO A 898 23.92 27.30 -16.78
CA PRO A 898 23.65 26.49 -17.95
C PRO A 898 22.15 26.53 -18.28
N PRO A 899 21.75 26.35 -19.55
CA PRO A 899 20.34 26.21 -19.91
C PRO A 899 19.68 25.15 -19.04
N ASN A 900 18.37 25.30 -18.75
CA ASN A 900 17.58 24.36 -17.97
C ASN A 900 17.39 23.04 -18.76
N LYS A 901 18.49 22.31 -19.00
CA LYS A 901 18.56 21.10 -19.83
C LYS A 901 17.84 19.92 -19.19
N GLU A 902 17.41 20.05 -17.95
CA GLU A 902 16.72 18.98 -17.23
C GLU A 902 15.20 19.06 -17.36
N LEU A 903 14.60 20.19 -17.77
CA LEU A 903 13.15 20.30 -17.87
C LEU A 903 12.60 19.38 -18.98
N TRP A 904 11.94 18.30 -18.57
CA TRP A 904 11.42 17.25 -19.44
C TRP A 904 9.88 17.17 -19.43
N ASP A 905 9.22 17.77 -18.43
CA ASP A 905 7.75 17.85 -18.32
C ASP A 905 7.29 19.28 -18.01
N LEU A 906 6.38 19.80 -18.84
CA LEU A 906 5.76 21.11 -18.68
C LEU A 906 4.24 21.03 -18.79
N THR A 907 3.55 21.40 -17.71
CA THR A 907 2.11 21.59 -17.70
C THR A 907 1.75 23.09 -17.61
N ILE A 908 0.91 23.57 -18.51
CA ILE A 908 0.35 24.92 -18.55
C ILE A 908 -1.18 24.82 -18.41
N GLU A 909 -1.75 25.43 -17.38
CA GLU A 909 -3.18 25.35 -17.09
C GLU A 909 -3.80 26.76 -16.90
N LYS A 910 -5.05 26.96 -17.36
CA LYS A 910 -5.86 28.15 -17.02
C LYS A 910 -5.14 29.49 -17.21
N CYS A 911 -4.29 29.63 -18.22
CA CYS A 911 -3.54 30.85 -18.47
C CYS A 911 -4.39 31.87 -19.23
N GLN A 912 -4.53 33.07 -18.67
CA GLN A 912 -5.36 34.13 -19.25
C GLN A 912 -4.59 34.91 -20.32
N GLN A 913 -5.29 35.33 -21.37
CA GLN A 913 -4.74 36.12 -22.48
C GLN A 913 -3.61 35.40 -23.24
N LEU A 914 -3.55 34.07 -23.15
CA LEU A 914 -2.58 33.25 -23.87
C LEU A 914 -3.10 32.94 -25.26
N THR A 915 -3.01 33.90 -26.20
CA THR A 915 -3.47 33.69 -27.59
C THR A 915 -2.56 32.75 -28.39
N CYS A 916 -1.29 32.70 -28.03
CA CYS A 916 -0.23 31.91 -28.66
C CYS A 916 0.84 31.56 -27.61
N LEU A 917 1.61 30.49 -27.86
CA LEU A 917 2.69 30.05 -26.97
C LEU A 917 3.90 30.99 -27.07
N PRO A 918 4.56 31.32 -25.94
CA PRO A 918 5.68 32.27 -25.94
C PRO A 918 6.95 31.69 -26.58
N GLU A 919 7.69 32.50 -27.34
CA GLU A 919 8.94 32.08 -28.02
C GLU A 919 10.02 31.56 -27.06
N SER A 920 10.01 31.98 -25.79
CA SER A 920 10.93 31.47 -24.75
C SER A 920 10.92 29.94 -24.65
N LEU A 921 9.77 29.30 -24.91
CA LEU A 921 9.61 27.85 -24.90
C LEU A 921 10.45 27.13 -25.97
N ARG A 922 10.76 27.78 -27.09
CA ARG A 922 11.59 27.23 -28.17
C ARG A 922 12.99 26.82 -27.69
N SER A 923 13.45 27.41 -26.57
CA SER A 923 14.75 27.10 -25.97
C SER A 923 14.78 25.83 -25.11
N LEU A 924 13.62 25.23 -24.81
CA LEU A 924 13.48 24.05 -23.94
C LEU A 924 13.68 22.75 -24.72
N THR A 925 14.87 22.55 -25.26
CA THR A 925 15.16 21.43 -26.18
C THR A 925 15.05 20.04 -25.57
N SER A 926 15.04 19.92 -24.23
CA SER A 926 14.94 18.64 -23.51
C SER A 926 13.50 18.23 -23.16
N LEU A 927 12.51 19.05 -23.52
CA LEU A 927 11.11 18.84 -23.17
C LEU A 927 10.57 17.59 -23.87
N ARG A 928 9.99 16.65 -23.12
CA ARG A 928 9.45 15.36 -23.61
C ARG A 928 7.94 15.29 -23.55
N TYR A 929 7.37 15.84 -22.48
CA TYR A 929 5.93 15.88 -22.25
C TYR A 929 5.51 17.34 -22.10
N MET A 930 4.48 17.73 -22.84
CA MET A 930 3.89 19.05 -22.72
C MET A 930 2.37 18.90 -22.61
N THR A 931 1.79 19.57 -21.64
CA THR A 931 0.38 19.48 -21.34
C THR A 931 -0.22 20.87 -21.23
N ILE A 932 -1.29 21.14 -21.98
CA ILE A 932 -2.00 22.43 -22.00
C ILE A 932 -3.46 22.18 -21.62
N LYS A 933 -3.94 22.74 -20.51
CA LYS A 933 -5.31 22.52 -20.01
C LYS A 933 -6.06 23.83 -19.79
N ASP A 934 -7.30 23.90 -20.22
CA ASP A 934 -8.25 25.00 -19.94
C ASP A 934 -7.72 26.41 -20.28
N CYS A 935 -6.89 26.53 -21.33
CA CYS A 935 -6.41 27.82 -21.85
C CYS A 935 -7.39 28.34 -22.93
N GLU A 936 -8.50 28.92 -22.49
CA GLU A 936 -9.63 29.28 -23.37
C GLU A 936 -9.26 30.26 -24.51
N ASP A 937 -8.31 31.17 -24.28
CA ASP A 937 -7.90 32.19 -25.25
C ASP A 937 -6.88 31.68 -26.29
N LEU A 938 -6.38 30.45 -26.16
CA LEU A 938 -5.33 29.92 -27.05
C LEU A 938 -5.90 29.67 -28.44
N GLU A 939 -5.50 30.48 -29.42
CA GLU A 939 -6.02 30.43 -30.79
C GLU A 939 -5.17 29.55 -31.71
N ARG A 940 -3.87 29.44 -31.44
CA ARG A 940 -2.91 28.74 -32.29
C ARG A 940 -1.74 28.15 -31.50
N ILE A 941 -1.16 27.11 -32.07
CA ILE A 941 0.13 26.53 -31.66
C ILE A 941 1.16 26.92 -32.70
N GLU A 942 2.34 27.30 -32.25
CA GLU A 942 3.38 27.87 -33.12
C GLU A 942 4.17 26.79 -33.86
N ASP A 943 4.53 27.07 -35.12
CA ASP A 943 5.27 26.15 -36.00
C ASP A 943 6.62 25.71 -35.40
N TRP A 944 7.26 26.57 -34.60
CA TRP A 944 8.55 26.26 -33.96
C TRP A 944 8.45 25.13 -32.92
N LEU A 945 7.24 24.73 -32.48
CA LEU A 945 7.10 23.57 -31.59
C LEU A 945 7.64 22.29 -32.25
N GLY A 946 7.61 22.21 -33.59
CA GLY A 946 8.23 21.13 -34.36
C GLY A 946 9.76 21.11 -34.33
N GLU A 947 10.40 22.17 -33.82
CA GLU A 947 11.86 22.21 -33.63
C GLU A 947 12.30 21.56 -32.31
N LEU A 948 11.37 21.24 -31.40
CA LEU A 948 11.63 20.54 -30.14
C LEU A 948 11.82 19.04 -30.41
N ALA A 949 13.05 18.66 -30.79
CA ALA A 949 13.37 17.30 -31.24
C ALA A 949 13.11 16.17 -30.22
N ASP A 950 13.05 16.48 -28.92
CA ASP A 950 12.80 15.49 -27.85
C ASP A 950 11.33 15.41 -27.42
N LEU A 951 10.43 16.25 -27.94
CA LEU A 951 9.01 16.30 -27.56
C LEU A 951 8.27 15.05 -28.09
N ARG A 952 7.77 14.21 -27.19
CA ARG A 952 7.12 12.93 -27.51
C ARG A 952 5.60 13.01 -27.46
N LEU A 953 5.09 13.61 -26.38
CA LEU A 953 3.66 13.71 -26.10
C LEU A 953 3.26 15.17 -25.94
N LEU A 954 2.16 15.53 -26.61
CA LEU A 954 1.45 16.78 -26.39
C LEU A 954 -0.01 16.47 -26.02
N GLU A 955 -0.41 16.87 -24.81
CA GLU A 955 -1.80 16.82 -24.36
C GLU A 955 -2.44 18.21 -24.42
N ILE A 956 -3.63 18.33 -25.03
CA ILE A 956 -4.39 19.59 -25.08
C ILE A 956 -5.84 19.34 -24.65
N TRP A 957 -6.23 19.93 -23.54
CA TRP A 957 -7.53 19.67 -22.90
C TRP A 957 -8.29 20.99 -22.71
N GLY A 958 -9.57 21.05 -23.09
CA GLY A 958 -10.45 22.19 -22.77
C GLY A 958 -10.06 23.54 -23.40
N CYS A 959 -9.28 23.56 -24.49
CA CYS A 959 -8.85 24.78 -25.17
C CYS A 959 -9.85 25.15 -26.29
N SER A 960 -10.83 26.00 -25.96
CA SER A 960 -12.01 26.25 -26.80
C SER A 960 -11.76 27.07 -28.07
N SER A 961 -10.76 27.96 -28.08
CA SER A 961 -10.45 28.84 -29.23
C SER A 961 -9.42 28.28 -30.20
N LEU A 962 -8.84 27.11 -29.92
CA LEU A 962 -7.66 26.61 -30.61
C LEU A 962 -7.97 26.14 -32.03
N ARG A 963 -7.20 26.63 -33.00
CA ARG A 963 -7.23 26.23 -34.42
C ARG A 963 -5.91 25.57 -34.79
N TYR A 964 -5.99 24.36 -35.35
CA TYR A 964 -4.81 23.54 -35.63
C TYR A 964 -3.93 24.14 -36.74
N HIS A 965 -2.62 24.10 -36.53
CA HIS A 965 -1.60 24.41 -37.54
C HIS A 965 -0.47 23.37 -37.46
N LYS A 966 0.19 23.16 -38.59
CA LYS A 966 1.07 22.04 -38.93
C LYS A 966 2.18 21.80 -37.89
N MET A 967 2.11 20.67 -37.18
CA MET A 967 3.18 20.21 -36.29
C MET A 967 4.02 19.15 -36.99
N THR A 968 5.34 19.11 -36.81
CA THR A 968 6.18 18.05 -37.38
C THR A 968 7.31 17.69 -36.42
N ALA A 969 7.07 16.74 -35.50
CA ALA A 969 8.06 15.99 -34.70
C ALA A 969 7.44 15.06 -33.61
N LEU A 970 6.12 15.07 -33.40
CA LEU A 970 5.44 14.37 -32.29
C LEU A 970 5.24 12.86 -32.51
N GLU A 971 5.39 12.05 -31.46
CA GLU A 971 5.03 10.63 -31.46
C GLU A 971 3.55 10.42 -31.11
N GLU A 972 3.05 11.17 -30.13
CA GLU A 972 1.69 11.06 -29.58
C GLU A 972 1.03 12.43 -29.39
N LEU A 973 -0.26 12.53 -29.74
CA LEU A 973 -1.07 13.73 -29.57
C LEU A 973 -2.43 13.34 -28.96
N GLU A 974 -2.74 13.89 -27.79
CA GLU A 974 -4.04 13.70 -27.14
C GLU A 974 -4.80 15.02 -27.07
N ILE A 975 -6.03 15.03 -27.59
CA ILE A 975 -6.92 16.19 -27.60
C ILE A 975 -8.23 15.82 -26.92
N LYS A 976 -8.63 16.61 -25.92
CA LYS A 976 -9.90 16.41 -25.22
C LYS A 976 -10.66 17.72 -25.08
N ASP A 977 -11.96 17.68 -25.35
CA ASP A 977 -12.88 18.81 -25.16
C ASP A 977 -12.44 20.12 -25.85
N CYS A 978 -11.88 20.03 -27.07
CA CYS A 978 -11.45 21.17 -27.89
C CYS A 978 -12.34 21.31 -29.16
N PRO A 979 -13.49 22.00 -29.08
CA PRO A 979 -14.56 21.92 -30.09
C PRO A 979 -14.20 22.48 -31.47
N LEU A 980 -13.28 23.45 -31.59
CA LEU A 980 -12.88 24.02 -32.89
C LEU A 980 -11.89 23.16 -33.67
N LEU A 981 -11.38 22.09 -33.06
CA LEU A 981 -10.50 21.10 -33.70
C LEU A 981 -11.27 19.92 -34.30
N LEU A 982 -12.59 19.91 -34.14
CA LEU A 982 -13.51 18.86 -34.56
C LEU A 982 -14.50 19.39 -35.60
N ASP A 983 -14.87 18.56 -36.57
CA ASP A 983 -15.92 18.87 -37.53
C ASP A 983 -17.31 18.65 -36.93
N ALA A 984 -18.35 18.88 -37.71
CA ALA A 984 -19.73 18.72 -37.28
C ALA A 984 -20.10 17.27 -36.91
N ASP A 985 -19.31 16.28 -37.34
CA ASP A 985 -19.47 14.86 -37.05
C ASP A 985 -18.58 14.38 -35.89
N GLY A 986 -17.80 15.29 -35.29
CA GLY A 986 -16.89 15.00 -34.18
C GLY A 986 -15.55 14.38 -34.59
N GLN A 987 -15.20 14.44 -35.88
CA GLN A 987 -13.91 13.98 -36.39
C GLN A 987 -12.88 15.12 -36.40
N PHE A 988 -11.61 14.77 -36.16
CA PHE A 988 -10.51 15.74 -36.20
C PHE A 988 -10.33 16.29 -37.62
N VAL A 989 -10.33 17.63 -37.76
CA VAL A 989 -10.57 18.32 -39.05
C VAL A 989 -9.36 18.31 -40.00
N ASP A 990 -8.16 17.95 -39.56
CA ASP A 990 -6.93 18.08 -40.36
C ASP A 990 -6.21 16.76 -40.66
N THR A 991 -5.84 16.58 -41.94
CA THR A 991 -5.09 15.45 -42.52
C THR A 991 -3.57 15.68 -42.51
N SER A 992 -3.07 16.63 -41.73
CA SER A 992 -1.63 16.98 -41.66
C SER A 992 -0.87 16.25 -40.53
N VAL A 993 -1.59 15.49 -39.70
CA VAL A 993 -1.09 14.67 -38.58
C VAL A 993 -0.68 13.24 -38.96
N ASP A 994 -0.72 12.88 -40.25
CA ASP A 994 -0.42 11.53 -40.78
C ASP A 994 0.96 10.95 -40.38
N HIS A 995 1.86 11.80 -39.89
CA HIS A 995 3.19 11.45 -39.44
C HIS A 995 3.28 11.13 -37.94
N ILE A 996 2.26 11.48 -37.14
CA ILE A 996 2.13 11.19 -35.71
C ILE A 996 1.64 9.74 -35.56
N LYS A 997 2.26 8.96 -34.66
CA LYS A 997 1.94 7.51 -34.53
C LYS A 997 0.58 7.28 -33.88
N TYR A 998 0.25 8.06 -32.85
CA TYR A 998 -0.97 7.90 -32.09
C TYR A 998 -1.65 9.25 -31.90
N VAL A 999 -2.90 9.37 -32.36
CA VAL A 999 -3.74 10.55 -32.15
C VAL A 999 -5.03 10.09 -31.47
N THR A 1000 -5.26 10.58 -30.25
CA THR A 1000 -6.47 10.26 -29.48
C THR A 1000 -7.29 11.53 -29.34
N VAL A 1001 -8.57 11.47 -29.71
CA VAL A 1001 -9.49 12.60 -29.57
C VAL A 1001 -10.74 12.17 -28.83
N ASN A 1002 -11.06 12.83 -27.71
CA ASN A 1002 -12.20 12.50 -26.84
C ASN A 1002 -12.32 10.99 -26.57
N GLU A 1003 -11.22 10.35 -26.16
CA GLU A 1003 -11.15 8.92 -25.81
C GLU A 1003 -11.36 7.96 -27.01
N SER A 1004 -11.36 8.48 -28.24
CA SER A 1004 -11.40 7.70 -29.48
C SER A 1004 -10.03 7.73 -30.18
N GLU A 1005 -9.46 6.55 -30.43
CA GLU A 1005 -8.20 6.42 -31.19
C GLU A 1005 -8.44 6.58 -32.70
N TYR A 1006 -7.63 7.41 -33.35
CA TYR A 1006 -7.63 7.58 -34.81
C TYR A 1006 -6.33 7.00 -35.40
N GLU A 1007 -6.41 5.82 -36.03
CA GLU A 1007 -5.28 5.25 -36.80
C GLU A 1007 -5.20 5.88 -38.20
N TYR A 1008 -4.20 6.73 -38.45
CA TYR A 1008 -3.88 7.17 -39.82
C TYR A 1008 -3.10 6.08 -40.58
N ARG A 1009 -3.80 5.35 -41.46
CA ARG A 1009 -3.16 4.39 -42.37
C ARG A 1009 -2.40 5.11 -43.48
N LYS A 1010 -1.06 5.00 -43.46
CA LYS A 1010 -0.19 5.31 -44.62
C LYS A 1010 -0.66 4.53 -45.86
N GLN A 1011 -1.39 5.16 -46.78
CA GLN A 1011 -1.59 4.61 -48.11
C GLN A 1011 -0.37 4.90 -48.97
N ALA A 1012 0.45 3.87 -49.18
CA ALA A 1012 1.46 3.85 -50.22
C ALA A 1012 0.79 3.90 -51.60
N SER A 1013 1.37 4.73 -52.46
CA SER A 1013 1.04 4.94 -53.87
C SER A 1013 0.88 3.63 -54.67
N SER A 1014 -0.26 3.47 -55.35
CA SER A 1014 -0.31 2.77 -56.64
C SER A 1014 -1.49 3.24 -57.51
N SER A 1015 -1.19 3.25 -58.80
CA SER A 1015 -1.82 3.79 -60.02
C SER A 1015 -3.32 3.53 -60.29
N PRO A 1016 -3.92 4.29 -61.25
CA PRO A 1016 -5.36 4.28 -61.52
C PRO A 1016 -5.77 3.22 -62.54
N GLN A 1017 -6.94 2.60 -62.34
CA GLN A 1017 -7.68 1.95 -63.43
C GLN A 1017 -9.13 2.41 -63.45
N GLN A 1018 -9.50 2.92 -64.63
CA GLN A 1018 -10.84 3.25 -65.10
C GLN A 1018 -11.71 1.98 -65.16
N GLU A 1019 -13.01 2.09 -64.86
CA GLU A 1019 -14.07 2.20 -65.88
C GLU A 1019 -15.47 2.03 -65.26
N LYS A 1020 -16.37 2.96 -65.65
CA LYS A 1020 -17.83 2.80 -65.95
C LYS A 1020 -18.75 2.33 -64.80
N SER A 1021 -19.97 2.81 -64.60
CA SER A 1021 -20.91 3.63 -65.37
C SER A 1021 -22.06 4.05 -64.43
N SER A 1022 -22.56 5.26 -64.59
CA SER A 1022 -23.80 5.85 -64.04
C SER A 1022 -25.06 5.38 -64.82
N PRO A 1023 -26.30 5.84 -64.56
CA PRO A 1023 -27.01 6.30 -63.33
C PRO A 1023 -28.45 5.69 -63.22
N GLU A 1024 -29.34 6.33 -62.46
CA GLU A 1024 -30.83 6.22 -62.40
C GLU A 1024 -31.38 5.20 -61.39
N GLU A 1025 -32.44 5.44 -60.61
CA GLU A 1025 -33.34 6.58 -60.34
C GLU A 1025 -34.13 6.23 -59.07
N GLU A 1026 -34.73 7.26 -58.48
CA GLU A 1026 -35.95 7.35 -57.66
C GLU A 1026 -36.69 6.03 -57.31
N GLU A 1027 -37.22 5.82 -56.09
CA GLU A 1027 -38.37 6.56 -55.57
C GLU A 1027 -38.75 6.07 -54.14
N SER A 1028 -39.49 6.92 -53.42
CA SER A 1028 -40.38 6.63 -52.28
C SER A 1028 -39.79 6.53 -50.85
N SER A 1029 -39.78 7.70 -50.21
CA SER A 1029 -40.19 7.90 -48.81
C SER A 1029 -41.74 7.68 -48.68
N PRO A 1030 -42.43 7.72 -47.51
CA PRO A 1030 -41.98 8.43 -46.30
C PRO A 1030 -42.54 7.96 -44.92
N LYS A 1031 -42.16 8.75 -43.90
CA LYS A 1031 -42.84 9.04 -42.61
C LYS A 1031 -42.76 7.97 -41.51
N GLU A 1032 -42.59 8.30 -40.23
CA GLU A 1032 -42.47 9.57 -39.48
C GLU A 1032 -41.94 9.20 -38.08
N GLU A 1033 -41.01 9.99 -37.53
CA GLU A 1033 -41.13 10.75 -36.26
C GLU A 1033 -40.71 9.96 -35.00
N GLU A 1034 -39.98 10.48 -34.02
CA GLU A 1034 -39.34 11.78 -33.73
C GLU A 1034 -38.41 11.48 -32.53
N LYS A 1035 -37.10 11.73 -32.55
CA LYS A 1035 -36.38 13.01 -32.38
C LYS A 1035 -36.86 13.88 -31.20
N LYS A 1036 -36.03 13.90 -30.14
CA LYS A 1036 -35.30 15.04 -29.53
C LYS A 1036 -35.17 14.79 -28.02
N SER A 1037 -33.96 14.67 -27.47
CA SER A 1037 -33.11 15.76 -26.95
C SER A 1037 -33.86 16.67 -25.97
N TRP A 1038 -33.27 17.10 -24.87
CA TRP A 1038 -32.48 18.35 -24.82
C TRP A 1038 -31.46 18.30 -23.66
N THR A 1039 -30.35 18.96 -23.91
CA THR A 1039 -29.25 19.32 -23.01
C THR A 1039 -29.52 20.60 -22.22
N SER A 1040 -28.71 20.75 -21.16
CA SER A 1040 -28.15 21.98 -20.56
C SER A 1040 -29.04 22.96 -19.79
N CYS A 1041 -28.61 23.29 -18.55
CA CYS A 1041 -27.97 24.58 -18.26
C CYS A 1041 -27.45 24.65 -16.80
N TRP A 1042 -26.22 25.16 -16.65
CA TRP A 1042 -25.70 25.79 -15.42
C TRP A 1042 -26.02 27.30 -15.46
N SER A 1043 -26.39 27.90 -14.32
CA SER A 1043 -25.77 29.15 -13.78
C SER A 1043 -26.51 29.74 -12.57
N LYS A 1044 -25.72 30.06 -11.53
CA LYS A 1044 -25.72 31.25 -10.64
C LYS A 1044 -26.99 31.72 -9.89
N SER A 1045 -26.87 31.63 -8.56
CA SER A 1045 -26.93 32.72 -7.56
C SER A 1045 -28.22 33.49 -7.25
N ASN A 1046 -28.52 33.47 -5.94
CA ASN A 1046 -28.95 34.56 -5.05
C ASN A 1046 -30.44 34.78 -4.70
N TRP A 1047 -30.67 34.55 -3.39
CA TRP A 1047 -31.34 35.40 -2.39
C TRP A 1047 -32.87 35.35 -2.17
N LEU A 1048 -33.16 35.29 -0.87
CA LEU A 1048 -34.37 35.70 -0.12
C LEU A 1048 -35.57 34.75 -0.06
N GLY A 1049 -35.74 34.18 1.14
CA GLY A 1049 -36.80 34.71 1.99
C GLY A 1049 -37.92 33.76 2.44
N SER A 1050 -37.84 33.42 3.73
CA SER A 1050 -38.97 33.32 4.68
C SER A 1050 -39.84 32.05 4.74
N ARG A 1051 -39.83 31.49 5.97
CA ARG A 1051 -40.98 31.00 6.77
C ARG A 1051 -41.93 29.98 6.13
N THR A 1052 -41.84 28.73 6.59
CA THR A 1052 -42.58 28.20 7.76
C THR A 1052 -42.00 26.88 8.20
#